data_AF-A0A1H5C1I5-F1
#
_entry.id   AF-A0A1H5C1I5-F1
#
_cell.length_a   1.000
_cell.length_b   1.000
_cell.length_c   1.000
_cell.angle_alpha   90.00
_cell.angle_beta   90.00
_cell.angle_gamma   90.00
#
_symmetry.space_group_name_H-M   'P 1'
#
loop_
_entity.id
_entity.type
_entity.pdbx_description
1 polymer ?
#
loop_
_entity_poly.entity_id
_entity_poly.type
_entity_poly.pdbx_seq_one_letter_code
_entity_poly.pdbx_strand_id
1 'polypeptide(L)'
;MNTPAMVSPFVGSALQAERPPEQAAESTLPGLLSPFSASRLEAGGDDGELFEDLLAELEDEAFDDAVEALVDEAAAMHLTAPWDGEADGRDTQLEAWSARLLDEARRVLDHLEQTFAGRTPESVAEDEIELAAAQARTDTMSPAAEQFLGGLVDKVKSGFAKVKTAATAVARTGLSVLGSITGLGQLTGILKKLVEPLVKRVLNAARNRLPASLQGPATALAARLGIRVPETGREVAQDFDRQYAQALTVTDEAAAEELLVAADDAGRAAGEDPVAGLDAARARLAAELADATPGEAPVAPVEQFVPAVTAAMPLVRTAVRLIGRDRVKRLLAEPLAAFIAPFVGHQAARSLAPPIADTGLKLLRLEHEEAAVLGAEALVSTLEETVRQVLSLPAESLADDVRVAAEVQEAFAEAAARYLPPRVLRADLGEDEAEPEAGGWIMMPRGPRPRYRYRAYTHPYRVLLSRPTARAIVVGGEETLEERLLDDGVAGWPAEVEVQLFEAMTGTRRGHLAAAGDEDATLSPDEFGELTPQVAGALLQRPALGARGPRAAGARAGTPAAPGQRLFRVVVPGRPGHARRVRRLAVRVDLSGPAPRLRVHLRIGERMAHTLAGQLDRRAHTQVIATVRRLLGPPVRDWLARRLGRSRALNTPRPMPPERRRALAEALAEGMITALAKELPAAGPTLAGAAQDPAAGLTLTFTFPFASRDALAAGPPGPPVLAIRPGLRHG
;
A
#
# COMPACT_ATOMS: atom_id res chain seq x y z
N MET A 1 47.35 23.10 7.84
CA MET A 1 47.04 21.90 8.64
C MET A 1 46.77 20.77 7.66
N ASN A 2 47.32 19.58 7.87
CA ASN A 2 47.13 18.47 6.92
C ASN A 2 45.65 18.05 6.89
N THR A 3 45.07 17.94 5.69
CA THR A 3 43.81 17.22 5.48
C THR A 3 44.03 15.72 5.76
N PRO A 4 43.10 15.05 6.47
CA PRO A 4 43.15 13.59 6.58
C PRO A 4 42.92 12.95 5.21
N ALA A 5 43.68 11.91 4.88
CA ALA A 5 43.49 11.17 3.64
C ALA A 5 42.21 10.33 3.73
N MET A 6 41.27 10.53 2.79
CA MET A 6 40.10 9.68 2.65
C MET A 6 40.52 8.28 2.23
N VAL A 7 40.03 7.25 2.93
CA VAL A 7 40.44 5.85 2.73
C VAL A 7 39.35 5.15 1.93
N SER A 8 39.68 4.76 0.69
CA SER A 8 38.76 3.98 -0.14
C SER A 8 38.31 2.69 0.59
N PRO A 9 37.02 2.32 0.53
CA PRO A 9 36.53 1.00 0.96
C PRO A 9 36.96 -0.13 0.01
N PHE A 10 37.67 0.20 -1.06
CA PHE A 10 38.33 -0.74 -1.95
C PHE A 10 39.85 -0.76 -1.75
N VAL A 11 40.52 -1.76 -2.32
CA VAL A 11 41.96 -2.01 -2.09
C VAL A 11 42.85 -1.03 -2.86
N GLY A 12 43.09 0.16 -2.27
CA GLY A 12 44.24 1.03 -2.51
C GLY A 12 44.09 2.21 -3.51
N SER A 13 44.33 3.45 -3.04
CA SER A 13 44.82 4.62 -3.83
C SER A 13 45.02 5.86 -2.95
N ALA A 14 45.97 6.75 -3.31
CA ALA A 14 46.16 8.08 -2.73
C ALA A 14 47.03 8.99 -3.65
N LEU A 15 46.66 10.28 -3.79
CA LEU A 15 47.50 11.47 -4.08
C LEU A 15 46.62 12.74 -4.24
N GLN A 16 47.10 13.93 -3.87
CA GLN A 16 46.33 15.20 -3.79
C GLN A 16 47.00 16.38 -4.55
N ALA A 17 46.21 17.41 -4.93
CA ALA A 17 46.69 18.76 -5.30
C ALA A 17 45.62 19.85 -5.02
N GLU A 18 46.05 21.13 -4.89
CA GLU A 18 45.34 22.21 -4.16
C GLU A 18 44.54 23.24 -5.01
N ARG A 19 43.81 24.16 -4.34
CA ARG A 19 42.95 25.23 -4.93
C ARG A 19 42.92 26.51 -4.04
N PRO A 20 42.95 27.74 -4.61
CA PRO A 20 42.79 29.02 -3.89
C PRO A 20 41.50 29.81 -4.35
N PRO A 21 41.10 31.00 -3.81
CA PRO A 21 39.84 31.05 -3.03
C PRO A 21 38.87 32.26 -3.25
N GLU A 22 37.72 32.20 -2.55
CA GLU A 22 36.93 33.30 -1.90
C GLU A 22 36.26 34.46 -2.68
N GLN A 23 34.94 34.68 -2.46
CA GLN A 23 34.40 35.80 -1.63
C GLN A 23 32.86 35.77 -1.49
N ALA A 24 32.32 36.55 -0.54
CA ALA A 24 31.00 36.37 0.09
C ALA A 24 30.01 37.54 -0.12
N ALA A 25 28.72 37.30 0.19
CA ALA A 25 27.73 38.35 0.54
C ALA A 25 26.56 37.78 1.37
N GLU A 26 26.19 38.46 2.45
CA GLU A 26 25.04 38.17 3.33
C GLU A 26 23.79 38.98 2.92
N SER A 27 22.57 38.58 3.33
CA SER A 27 21.51 39.52 3.77
C SER A 27 20.23 38.87 4.34
N THR A 28 19.50 39.67 5.12
CA THR A 28 18.39 39.32 6.05
C THR A 28 17.15 40.23 5.84
N LEU A 29 15.95 40.01 6.42
CA LEU A 29 15.58 39.06 7.48
C LEU A 29 14.21 38.33 7.27
N PRO A 30 13.00 38.95 7.30
CA PRO A 30 11.88 38.24 7.94
C PRO A 30 10.51 38.16 7.23
N GLY A 31 9.79 37.07 7.53
CA GLY A 31 8.38 37.10 7.95
C GLY A 31 7.28 37.59 6.99
N LEU A 32 6.55 36.65 6.39
CA LEU A 32 5.19 36.89 5.87
C LEU A 32 4.23 35.79 6.35
N LEU A 33 3.21 36.18 7.12
CA LEU A 33 2.08 35.34 7.51
C LEU A 33 1.08 35.26 6.34
N SER A 34 0.59 34.06 6.04
CA SER A 34 -0.36 33.84 4.94
C SER A 34 -1.76 34.39 5.28
N PRO A 35 -2.40 35.18 4.39
CA PRO A 35 -3.72 35.76 4.63
C PRO A 35 -4.90 34.83 4.27
N PHE A 36 -4.65 33.55 3.96
CA PHE A 36 -5.66 32.63 3.41
C PHE A 36 -6.10 31.53 4.40
N SER A 37 -6.70 31.92 5.52
CA SER A 37 -7.27 31.00 6.52
C SER A 37 -8.76 31.20 6.83
N ALA A 38 -9.48 32.02 6.05
CA ALA A 38 -10.88 32.36 6.30
C ALA A 38 -11.70 32.51 5.00
N SER A 39 -12.10 31.37 4.41
CA SER A 39 -13.21 31.31 3.44
C SER A 39 -13.88 29.94 3.46
N ARG A 40 -14.32 29.50 4.64
CA ARG A 40 -15.27 28.39 4.77
C ARG A 40 -16.67 28.99 4.67
N LEU A 41 -17.35 28.76 3.55
CA LEU A 41 -18.75 29.13 3.41
C LEU A 41 -19.58 28.31 4.40
N GLU A 42 -20.29 28.99 5.31
CA GLU A 42 -21.33 28.39 6.12
C GLU A 42 -22.61 28.30 5.27
N ALA A 43 -23.19 27.10 5.20
CA ALA A 43 -24.52 26.83 4.67
C ALA A 43 -25.30 25.99 5.69
N GLY A 44 -26.63 26.08 5.66
CA GLY A 44 -27.60 25.59 6.65
C GLY A 44 -27.20 24.40 7.53
N GLY A 45 -27.29 24.61 8.85
CA GLY A 45 -26.92 23.62 9.88
C GLY A 45 -27.94 22.50 10.14
N ASP A 46 -28.50 21.91 9.08
CA ASP A 46 -29.32 20.69 9.16
C ASP A 46 -28.97 19.76 7.97
N ASP A 47 -28.97 20.30 6.75
CA ASP A 47 -28.48 19.62 5.53
C ASP A 47 -27.01 19.16 5.68
N GLY A 48 -26.18 19.96 6.36
CA GLY A 48 -24.78 19.63 6.63
C GLY A 48 -24.58 18.43 7.57
N GLU A 49 -25.47 18.21 8.54
CA GLU A 49 -25.38 17.05 9.43
C GLU A 49 -25.84 15.77 8.72
N LEU A 50 -26.93 15.85 7.94
CA LEU A 50 -27.38 14.73 7.10
C LEU A 50 -26.33 14.31 6.06
N PHE A 51 -25.63 15.28 5.46
CA PHE A 51 -24.55 15.05 4.52
C PHE A 51 -23.35 14.33 5.17
N GLU A 52 -22.85 14.81 6.31
CA GLU A 52 -21.73 14.17 7.02
C GLU A 52 -22.11 12.79 7.59
N ASP A 53 -23.37 12.60 8.01
CA ASP A 53 -23.90 11.31 8.49
C ASP A 53 -24.06 10.26 7.38
N LEU A 54 -24.41 10.70 6.17
CA LEU A 54 -24.44 9.84 4.99
C LEU A 54 -23.03 9.51 4.52
N LEU A 55 -22.14 10.51 4.48
CA LEU A 55 -20.73 10.31 4.11
C LEU A 55 -20.00 9.37 5.08
N ALA A 56 -20.26 9.46 6.38
CA ALA A 56 -19.66 8.60 7.40
C ALA A 56 -20.11 7.14 7.33
N GLU A 57 -21.34 6.87 6.89
CA GLU A 57 -21.84 5.50 6.69
C GLU A 57 -21.45 4.94 5.32
N LEU A 58 -21.32 5.80 4.31
CA LEU A 58 -20.73 5.42 3.03
C LEU A 58 -19.23 5.08 3.17
N GLU A 59 -18.49 5.59 4.18
CA GLU A 59 -17.09 5.16 4.45
C GLU A 59 -17.01 3.63 4.67
N ASP A 60 -16.63 2.89 3.62
CA ASP A 60 -16.41 1.44 3.69
C ASP A 60 -14.95 1.07 3.46
N GLU A 61 -14.30 0.53 4.48
CA GLU A 61 -12.91 0.07 4.41
C GLU A 61 -12.71 -1.04 3.37
N ALA A 62 -13.71 -1.90 3.16
CA ALA A 62 -13.62 -2.94 2.12
C ALA A 62 -13.60 -2.33 0.71
N PHE A 63 -14.35 -1.25 0.48
CA PHE A 63 -14.32 -0.52 -0.78
C PHE A 63 -13.07 0.36 -0.92
N ASP A 64 -12.62 1.04 0.14
CA ASP A 64 -11.33 1.76 0.17
C ASP A 64 -10.18 0.84 -0.27
N ASP A 65 -10.08 -0.34 0.35
CA ASP A 65 -9.04 -1.32 0.06
C ASP A 65 -9.21 -1.93 -1.35
N ALA A 66 -10.45 -2.16 -1.80
CA ALA A 66 -10.72 -2.67 -3.15
C ALA A 66 -10.34 -1.67 -4.25
N VAL A 67 -10.66 -0.38 -4.08
CA VAL A 67 -10.26 0.69 -5.01
C VAL A 67 -8.74 0.88 -4.99
N GLU A 68 -8.10 0.82 -3.81
CA GLU A 68 -6.63 0.87 -3.72
C GLU A 68 -5.96 -0.34 -4.39
N ALA A 69 -6.49 -1.55 -4.21
CA ALA A 69 -6.02 -2.76 -4.89
C ALA A 69 -6.24 -2.68 -6.40
N LEU A 70 -7.35 -2.10 -6.86
CA LEU A 70 -7.66 -1.90 -8.27
C LEU A 70 -6.71 -0.87 -8.93
N VAL A 71 -6.34 0.19 -8.21
CA VAL A 71 -5.32 1.15 -8.66
C VAL A 71 -3.92 0.51 -8.70
N ASP A 72 -3.56 -0.31 -7.70
CA ASP A 72 -2.30 -1.04 -7.68
C ASP A 72 -2.25 -2.14 -8.77
N GLU A 73 -3.38 -2.77 -9.14
CA GLU A 73 -3.51 -3.71 -10.26
C GLU A 73 -3.39 -3.01 -11.62
N ALA A 74 -4.07 -1.88 -11.82
CA ALA A 74 -3.94 -1.06 -13.02
C ALA A 74 -2.50 -0.54 -13.21
N ALA A 75 -1.82 -0.15 -12.12
CA ALA A 75 -0.40 0.20 -12.14
C ALA A 75 0.50 -1.02 -12.44
N ALA A 76 0.15 -2.20 -11.94
CA ALA A 76 0.84 -3.46 -12.21
C ALA A 76 0.79 -3.86 -13.69
N MET A 77 -0.39 -3.90 -14.31
CA MET A 77 -0.55 -4.28 -15.72
C MET A 77 0.25 -3.40 -16.69
N HIS A 78 0.36 -2.11 -16.40
CA HIS A 78 1.17 -1.21 -17.23
C HIS A 78 2.70 -1.42 -17.03
N LEU A 79 3.13 -2.12 -15.97
CA LEU A 79 4.53 -2.52 -15.74
C LEU A 79 4.89 -3.91 -16.33
N THR A 80 3.91 -4.79 -16.55
CA THR A 80 4.14 -6.21 -16.89
C THR A 80 3.80 -6.61 -18.34
N ALA A 81 3.34 -5.67 -19.17
CA ALA A 81 2.90 -5.99 -20.53
C ALA A 81 4.01 -6.66 -21.40
N PRO A 82 3.66 -7.61 -22.29
CA PRO A 82 4.64 -8.50 -22.96
C PRO A 82 5.63 -7.80 -23.90
N TRP A 83 6.65 -8.54 -24.32
CA TRP A 83 7.74 -8.09 -25.21
C TRP A 83 7.29 -7.63 -26.61
N ASP A 84 6.07 -7.96 -27.03
CA ASP A 84 5.63 -7.88 -28.42
C ASP A 84 4.73 -6.66 -28.68
N GLY A 85 5.32 -5.47 -28.82
CA GLY A 85 4.61 -4.30 -29.34
C GLY A 85 5.08 -2.94 -28.83
N GLU A 86 4.81 -1.91 -29.61
CA GLU A 86 5.11 -0.51 -29.29
C GLU A 86 4.32 0.00 -28.08
N ALA A 87 4.59 1.23 -27.62
CA ALA A 87 3.98 1.80 -26.42
C ALA A 87 2.43 1.72 -26.42
N ASP A 88 1.82 1.87 -27.59
CA ASP A 88 0.37 1.79 -27.84
C ASP A 88 -0.25 0.45 -27.40
N GLY A 89 0.50 -0.66 -27.45
CA GLY A 89 0.01 -1.99 -27.03
C GLY A 89 -0.33 -2.09 -25.53
N ARG A 90 0.24 -1.19 -24.71
CA ARG A 90 0.13 -1.24 -23.25
C ARG A 90 -1.01 -0.39 -22.73
N ASP A 91 -1.20 0.79 -23.31
CA ASP A 91 -2.35 1.62 -23.01
C ASP A 91 -3.63 0.98 -23.59
N THR A 92 -3.56 0.32 -24.75
CA THR A 92 -4.70 -0.48 -25.26
C THR A 92 -5.04 -1.70 -24.40
N GLN A 93 -4.06 -2.41 -23.82
CA GLN A 93 -4.34 -3.49 -22.86
C GLN A 93 -5.03 -2.96 -21.59
N LEU A 94 -4.54 -1.85 -21.03
CA LEU A 94 -5.14 -1.21 -19.86
C LEU A 94 -6.55 -0.68 -20.15
N GLU A 95 -6.75 -0.08 -21.33
CA GLU A 95 -8.05 0.42 -21.78
C GLU A 95 -9.04 -0.74 -22.00
N ALA A 96 -8.61 -1.84 -22.62
CA ALA A 96 -9.44 -3.03 -22.80
C ALA A 96 -9.84 -3.69 -21.46
N TRP A 97 -8.91 -3.79 -20.49
CA TRP A 97 -9.24 -4.25 -19.13
C TRP A 97 -10.25 -3.32 -18.45
N SER A 98 -10.07 -2.00 -18.59
CA SER A 98 -10.95 -1.02 -17.97
C SER A 98 -12.35 -0.99 -18.60
N ALA A 99 -12.45 -1.22 -19.90
CA ALA A 99 -13.72 -1.36 -20.61
C ALA A 99 -14.48 -2.59 -20.11
N ARG A 100 -13.81 -3.74 -19.97
CA ARG A 100 -14.42 -4.95 -19.38
C ARG A 100 -14.90 -4.72 -17.95
N LEU A 101 -14.12 -4.02 -17.12
CA LEU A 101 -14.53 -3.66 -15.76
C LEU A 101 -15.76 -2.74 -15.74
N LEU A 102 -15.79 -1.75 -16.63
CA LEU A 102 -16.92 -0.82 -16.76
C LEU A 102 -18.19 -1.53 -17.25
N ASP A 103 -18.07 -2.41 -18.23
CA ASP A 103 -19.20 -3.16 -18.79
C ASP A 103 -19.77 -4.15 -17.77
N GLU A 104 -18.93 -4.84 -16.99
CA GLU A 104 -19.41 -5.75 -15.93
C GLU A 104 -20.02 -4.96 -14.75
N ALA A 105 -19.43 -3.83 -14.35
CA ALA A 105 -20.02 -2.95 -13.33
C ALA A 105 -21.39 -2.39 -13.76
N ARG A 106 -21.50 -1.96 -15.02
CA ARG A 106 -22.77 -1.50 -15.62
C ARG A 106 -23.78 -2.65 -15.71
N ARG A 107 -23.37 -3.85 -16.13
CA ARG A 107 -24.24 -5.04 -16.18
C ARG A 107 -24.81 -5.38 -14.80
N VAL A 108 -23.98 -5.38 -13.75
CA VAL A 108 -24.45 -5.65 -12.38
C VAL A 108 -25.47 -4.60 -11.93
N LEU A 109 -25.19 -3.30 -12.16
CA LEU A 109 -26.14 -2.24 -11.83
C LEU A 109 -27.43 -2.30 -12.66
N ASP A 110 -27.34 -2.61 -13.96
CA ASP A 110 -28.49 -2.73 -14.86
C ASP A 110 -29.37 -3.94 -14.51
N HIS A 111 -28.76 -5.05 -14.06
CA HIS A 111 -29.50 -6.21 -13.57
C HIS A 111 -30.22 -5.90 -12.26
N LEU A 112 -29.55 -5.20 -11.32
CA LEU A 112 -30.19 -4.72 -10.09
C LEU A 112 -31.33 -3.74 -10.39
N GLU A 113 -31.13 -2.80 -11.30
CA GLU A 113 -32.17 -1.87 -11.75
C GLU A 113 -33.37 -2.65 -12.31
N GLN A 114 -33.17 -3.55 -13.28
CA GLN A 114 -34.25 -4.33 -13.89
C GLN A 114 -34.97 -5.24 -12.89
N THR A 115 -34.25 -5.85 -11.95
CA THR A 115 -34.81 -6.77 -10.93
C THR A 115 -35.65 -6.03 -9.88
N PHE A 116 -35.30 -4.78 -9.56
CA PHE A 116 -35.93 -4.00 -8.48
C PHE A 116 -36.67 -2.73 -8.94
N ALA A 117 -36.76 -2.44 -10.25
CA ALA A 117 -37.34 -1.21 -10.82
C ALA A 117 -38.74 -0.83 -10.31
N GLY A 118 -39.57 -1.84 -9.99
CA GLY A 118 -40.93 -1.66 -9.48
C GLY A 118 -41.12 -1.96 -7.99
N ARG A 119 -40.04 -2.19 -7.23
CA ARG A 119 -40.11 -2.61 -5.80
C ARG A 119 -39.83 -1.45 -4.85
N THR A 120 -40.66 -1.30 -3.83
CA THR A 120 -40.51 -0.27 -2.80
C THR A 120 -39.36 -0.60 -1.85
N PRO A 121 -38.72 0.40 -1.19
CA PRO A 121 -37.60 0.17 -0.27
C PRO A 121 -37.88 -0.80 0.89
N GLU A 122 -39.15 -0.94 1.26
CA GLU A 122 -39.63 -1.79 2.33
C GLU A 122 -39.67 -3.28 1.93
N SER A 123 -39.88 -3.55 0.64
CA SER A 123 -40.14 -4.88 0.07
C SER A 123 -38.90 -5.68 -0.37
N VAL A 124 -37.70 -5.11 -0.26
CA VAL A 124 -36.44 -5.75 -0.65
C VAL A 124 -35.58 -6.01 0.59
N ALA A 125 -34.99 -7.21 0.66
CA ALA A 125 -33.99 -7.58 1.65
C ALA A 125 -32.56 -7.42 1.10
N GLU A 126 -31.59 -7.12 1.97
CA GLU A 126 -30.18 -6.95 1.59
C GLU A 126 -29.60 -8.23 0.95
N ASP A 127 -30.03 -9.41 1.41
CA ASP A 127 -29.62 -10.71 0.87
C ASP A 127 -30.20 -10.96 -0.55
N GLU A 128 -31.35 -10.38 -0.90
CA GLU A 128 -31.90 -10.45 -2.27
C GLU A 128 -31.07 -9.61 -3.25
N ILE A 129 -30.59 -8.44 -2.81
CA ILE A 129 -29.70 -7.57 -3.59
C ILE A 129 -28.37 -8.27 -3.85
N GLU A 130 -27.80 -8.93 -2.84
CA GLU A 130 -26.55 -9.69 -2.99
C GLU A 130 -26.72 -10.89 -3.93
N LEU A 131 -27.83 -11.63 -3.83
CA LEU A 131 -28.12 -12.76 -4.71
C LEU A 131 -28.31 -12.33 -6.17
N ALA A 132 -29.07 -11.26 -6.43
CA ALA A 132 -29.25 -10.72 -7.77
C ALA A 132 -27.92 -10.20 -8.36
N ALA A 133 -27.11 -9.49 -7.56
CA ALA A 133 -25.79 -9.03 -7.99
C ALA A 133 -24.79 -10.17 -8.27
N ALA A 134 -24.93 -11.33 -7.61
CA ALA A 134 -24.15 -12.52 -7.90
C ALA A 134 -24.61 -13.21 -9.20
N GLN A 135 -25.92 -13.24 -9.47
CA GLN A 135 -26.49 -13.81 -10.70
C GLN A 135 -26.19 -12.98 -11.95
N ALA A 136 -25.94 -11.68 -11.80
CA ALA A 136 -25.60 -10.78 -12.89
C ALA A 136 -24.18 -10.97 -13.46
N ARG A 137 -23.28 -11.65 -12.73
CA ARG A 137 -21.87 -11.81 -13.11
C ARG A 137 -21.71 -12.94 -14.12
N THR A 138 -21.01 -12.69 -15.23
CA THR A 138 -20.72 -13.72 -16.25
C THR A 138 -19.26 -14.08 -16.36
N ASP A 139 -18.36 -13.14 -16.03
CA ASP A 139 -16.93 -13.28 -16.23
C ASP A 139 -16.21 -13.36 -14.87
N THR A 140 -15.33 -14.35 -14.71
CA THR A 140 -14.29 -14.31 -13.68
C THR A 140 -13.31 -13.19 -14.02
N MET A 141 -13.32 -12.13 -13.21
CA MET A 141 -12.37 -11.03 -13.31
C MET A 141 -11.18 -11.26 -12.37
N SER A 142 -10.25 -10.31 -12.34
CA SER A 142 -9.16 -10.29 -11.36
C SER A 142 -9.68 -10.13 -9.92
N PRO A 143 -8.92 -10.57 -8.90
CA PRO A 143 -9.38 -10.49 -7.51
C PRO A 143 -9.66 -9.07 -7.00
N ALA A 144 -9.01 -8.03 -7.53
CA ALA A 144 -9.31 -6.65 -7.13
C ALA A 144 -10.58 -6.12 -7.82
N ALA A 145 -10.78 -6.43 -9.11
CA ALA A 145 -12.01 -6.13 -9.83
C ALA A 145 -13.24 -6.77 -9.15
N GLU A 146 -13.15 -8.04 -8.73
CA GLU A 146 -14.27 -8.69 -8.02
C GLU A 146 -14.56 -8.09 -6.64
N GLN A 147 -13.53 -7.63 -5.92
CA GLN A 147 -13.69 -6.92 -4.63
C GLN A 147 -14.32 -5.55 -4.85
N PHE A 148 -13.92 -4.84 -5.90
CA PHE A 148 -14.50 -3.57 -6.31
C PHE A 148 -15.98 -3.71 -6.67
N LEU A 149 -16.33 -4.70 -7.51
CA LEU A 149 -17.73 -5.03 -7.85
C LEU A 149 -18.54 -5.45 -6.63
N GLY A 150 -17.95 -6.17 -5.67
CA GLY A 150 -18.58 -6.51 -4.39
C GLY A 150 -18.88 -5.26 -3.56
N GLY A 151 -17.87 -4.42 -3.32
CA GLY A 151 -18.03 -3.18 -2.56
C GLY A 151 -18.98 -2.19 -3.22
N LEU A 152 -19.05 -2.13 -4.55
CA LEU A 152 -20.05 -1.33 -5.28
C LEU A 152 -21.49 -1.78 -4.95
N VAL A 153 -21.74 -3.08 -4.86
CA VAL A 153 -23.03 -3.64 -4.42
C VAL A 153 -23.30 -3.29 -2.95
N ASP A 154 -22.27 -3.29 -2.10
CA ASP A 154 -22.42 -2.87 -0.70
C ASP A 154 -22.71 -1.36 -0.58
N LYS A 155 -22.23 -0.50 -1.50
CA LYS A 155 -22.67 0.91 -1.61
C LYS A 155 -24.14 1.04 -2.03
N VAL A 156 -24.63 0.18 -2.94
CA VAL A 156 -26.08 0.10 -3.27
C VAL A 156 -26.87 -0.24 -2.01
N LYS A 157 -26.48 -1.27 -1.27
CA LYS A 157 -27.13 -1.68 -0.01
C LYS A 157 -27.14 -0.54 1.02
N SER A 158 -26.01 0.12 1.26
CA SER A 158 -25.91 1.22 2.24
C SER A 158 -26.80 2.41 1.86
N GLY A 159 -26.74 2.89 0.62
CA GLY A 159 -27.62 3.97 0.15
C GLY A 159 -29.10 3.60 0.24
N PHE A 160 -29.44 2.35 -0.09
CA PHE A 160 -30.80 1.83 0.01
C PHE A 160 -31.31 1.72 1.46
N ALA A 161 -30.47 1.27 2.40
CA ALA A 161 -30.78 1.24 3.83
C ALA A 161 -31.03 2.65 4.40
N LYS A 162 -30.35 3.68 3.89
CA LYS A 162 -30.60 5.08 4.23
C LYS A 162 -31.90 5.61 3.68
N VAL A 163 -32.21 5.39 2.41
CA VAL A 163 -33.52 5.78 1.84
C VAL A 163 -34.66 5.13 2.63
N LYS A 164 -34.51 3.86 3.01
CA LYS A 164 -35.47 3.14 3.87
C LYS A 164 -35.60 3.76 5.27
N THR A 165 -34.49 4.00 5.98
CA THR A 165 -34.55 4.58 7.34
C THR A 165 -35.07 6.02 7.33
N ALA A 166 -34.64 6.85 6.39
CA ALA A 166 -35.14 8.20 6.22
C ALA A 166 -36.63 8.23 5.86
N ALA A 167 -37.13 7.39 4.94
CA ALA A 167 -38.56 7.29 4.64
C ALA A 167 -39.40 6.97 5.90
N THR A 168 -38.92 6.07 6.77
CA THR A 168 -39.59 5.78 8.05
C THR A 168 -39.52 6.92 9.07
N ALA A 169 -38.54 7.83 8.95
CA ALA A 169 -38.45 9.04 9.76
C ALA A 169 -39.42 10.11 9.26
N VAL A 170 -39.47 10.36 7.94
CA VAL A 170 -40.43 11.29 7.29
C VAL A 170 -41.87 10.94 7.67
N ALA A 171 -42.24 9.65 7.64
CA ALA A 171 -43.56 9.17 8.04
C ALA A 171 -43.93 9.43 9.52
N ARG A 172 -42.95 9.76 10.39
CA ARG A 172 -43.17 10.10 11.80
C ARG A 172 -43.06 11.59 12.11
N THR A 173 -42.31 12.36 11.33
CA THR A 173 -41.96 13.76 11.65
C THR A 173 -42.47 14.79 10.66
N GLY A 174 -42.91 14.39 9.46
CA GLY A 174 -43.45 15.30 8.44
C GLY A 174 -42.41 16.15 7.71
N LEU A 175 -41.10 15.93 7.94
CA LEU A 175 -40.02 16.60 7.21
C LEU A 175 -39.79 15.96 5.84
N SER A 176 -40.06 16.69 4.76
CA SER A 176 -39.85 16.23 3.38
C SER A 176 -38.41 16.45 2.89
N VAL A 177 -37.43 15.75 3.49
CA VAL A 177 -35.99 16.06 3.35
C VAL A 177 -35.20 15.03 2.50
N LEU A 178 -35.88 14.07 1.85
CA LEU A 178 -35.31 13.37 0.69
C LEU A 178 -36.11 13.71 -0.56
N GLY A 179 -35.49 14.50 -1.44
CA GLY A 179 -36.03 14.77 -2.77
C GLY A 179 -36.00 13.52 -3.64
N SER A 180 -37.09 13.30 -4.39
CA SER A 180 -37.25 12.47 -5.59
C SER A 180 -36.80 10.98 -5.62
N ILE A 181 -36.02 10.44 -4.68
CA ILE A 181 -35.59 9.03 -4.68
C ILE A 181 -36.70 8.13 -4.13
N THR A 182 -37.43 7.49 -5.04
CA THR A 182 -38.63 6.69 -4.76
C THR A 182 -38.42 5.17 -4.90
N GLY A 183 -37.32 4.73 -5.53
CA GLY A 183 -37.02 3.32 -5.73
C GLY A 183 -35.54 3.01 -5.99
N LEU A 184 -35.18 1.73 -5.94
CA LEU A 184 -33.80 1.25 -6.07
C LEU A 184 -33.18 1.62 -7.43
N GLY A 185 -34.00 1.72 -8.49
CA GLY A 185 -33.56 2.10 -9.85
C GLY A 185 -32.94 3.49 -9.96
N GLN A 186 -33.37 4.47 -9.14
CA GLN A 186 -32.75 5.80 -9.14
C GLN A 186 -31.38 5.78 -8.46
N LEU A 187 -31.20 4.94 -7.42
CA LEU A 187 -29.90 4.74 -6.77
C LEU A 187 -28.89 4.06 -7.71
N THR A 188 -29.32 3.01 -8.42
CA THR A 188 -28.47 2.33 -9.43
C THR A 188 -28.17 3.25 -10.61
N GLY A 189 -29.13 4.09 -11.04
CA GLY A 189 -28.92 5.10 -12.08
C GLY A 189 -27.87 6.16 -11.71
N ILE A 190 -27.92 6.70 -10.48
CA ILE A 190 -26.89 7.63 -9.96
C ILE A 190 -25.53 6.94 -9.88
N LEU A 191 -25.48 5.72 -9.33
CA LEU A 191 -24.24 4.93 -9.26
C LEU A 191 -23.68 4.62 -10.65
N LYS A 192 -24.52 4.30 -11.63
CA LYS A 192 -24.12 4.05 -13.02
C LYS A 192 -23.49 5.29 -13.68
N LYS A 193 -24.02 6.50 -13.40
CA LYS A 193 -23.41 7.77 -13.82
C LYS A 193 -22.07 8.05 -13.09
N LEU A 194 -21.89 7.57 -11.85
CA LEU A 194 -20.66 7.75 -11.06
C LEU A 194 -19.57 6.67 -11.27
N VAL A 195 -19.92 5.46 -11.72
CA VAL A 195 -18.99 4.36 -11.96
C VAL A 195 -18.00 4.68 -13.09
N GLU A 196 -18.45 5.37 -14.15
CA GLU A 196 -17.57 5.78 -15.24
C GLU A 196 -16.47 6.77 -14.80
N PRO A 197 -16.78 7.92 -14.16
CA PRO A 197 -15.76 8.81 -13.63
C PRO A 197 -14.94 8.15 -12.50
N LEU A 198 -15.51 7.21 -11.73
CA LEU A 198 -14.74 6.42 -10.74
C LEU A 198 -13.67 5.55 -11.41
N VAL A 199 -13.99 4.75 -12.44
CA VAL A 199 -12.99 3.93 -13.14
C VAL A 199 -12.01 4.83 -13.91
N LYS A 200 -12.47 5.93 -14.54
CA LYS A 200 -11.56 6.94 -15.12
C LYS A 200 -10.62 7.53 -14.06
N ARG A 201 -11.06 7.74 -12.81
CA ARG A 201 -10.19 8.18 -11.69
C ARG A 201 -9.32 7.08 -11.12
N VAL A 202 -9.72 5.81 -11.15
CA VAL A 202 -8.86 4.67 -10.82
C VAL A 202 -7.73 4.56 -11.85
N LEU A 203 -8.06 4.65 -13.14
CA LEU A 203 -7.10 4.72 -14.23
C LEU A 203 -6.21 5.96 -14.12
N ASN A 204 -6.76 7.12 -13.78
CA ASN A 204 -5.96 8.33 -13.62
C ASN A 204 -5.13 8.33 -12.34
N ALA A 205 -5.58 7.70 -11.24
CA ALA A 205 -4.75 7.48 -10.06
C ALA A 205 -3.64 6.47 -10.35
N ALA A 206 -3.93 5.40 -11.11
CA ALA A 206 -2.93 4.46 -11.60
C ALA A 206 -1.94 5.16 -12.54
N ARG A 207 -2.41 5.98 -13.50
CA ARG A 207 -1.61 6.82 -14.40
C ARG A 207 -0.86 7.96 -13.68
N ASN A 208 -1.35 8.41 -12.51
CA ASN A 208 -0.64 9.34 -11.63
C ASN A 208 0.43 8.63 -10.78
N ARG A 209 0.30 7.31 -10.60
CA ARG A 209 1.28 6.41 -9.98
C ARG A 209 2.27 5.82 -11.00
N LEU A 210 1.91 5.87 -12.29
CA LEU A 210 2.83 5.74 -13.41
C LEU A 210 3.66 7.01 -13.55
N PRO A 211 4.85 6.90 -14.16
CA PRO A 211 5.73 8.04 -14.28
C PRO A 211 5.05 9.21 -14.98
N ALA A 212 5.09 10.34 -14.28
CA ALA A 212 4.52 11.62 -14.66
C ALA A 212 4.98 12.23 -16.00
N SER A 213 5.53 11.51 -16.99
CA SER A 213 5.57 11.99 -18.40
C SER A 213 4.18 12.42 -18.92
N LEU A 214 3.12 12.14 -18.14
CA LEU A 214 1.72 12.38 -18.40
C LEU A 214 0.95 13.17 -17.28
N GLN A 215 1.54 14.09 -16.50
CA GLN A 215 0.80 14.83 -15.42
C GLN A 215 0.75 16.38 -15.42
N GLY A 216 1.56 17.10 -16.21
CA GLY A 216 1.82 18.55 -16.05
C GLY A 216 0.61 19.50 -16.15
N PRO A 217 -0.15 19.54 -17.27
CA PRO A 217 -1.29 20.44 -17.45
C PRO A 217 -2.40 20.29 -16.41
N ALA A 218 -2.57 19.09 -15.84
CA ALA A 218 -3.57 18.81 -14.81
C ALA A 218 -3.34 19.66 -13.55
N THR A 219 -2.09 19.87 -13.13
CA THR A 219 -1.76 20.70 -11.96
C THR A 219 -2.04 22.19 -12.18
N ALA A 220 -1.87 22.69 -13.41
CA ALA A 220 -2.17 24.07 -13.77
C ALA A 220 -3.68 24.38 -13.84
N LEU A 221 -4.50 23.37 -14.17
CA LEU A 221 -5.96 23.49 -14.17
C LEU A 221 -6.53 23.31 -12.74
N ALA A 222 -6.04 22.32 -11.99
CA ALA A 222 -6.35 22.09 -10.58
C ALA A 222 -6.13 23.36 -9.73
N ALA A 223 -5.00 24.05 -9.92
CA ALA A 223 -4.69 25.30 -9.24
C ALA A 223 -5.58 26.50 -9.67
N ARG A 224 -6.22 26.42 -10.85
CA ARG A 224 -7.17 27.44 -11.34
C ARG A 224 -8.63 27.17 -10.92
N LEU A 225 -8.99 25.92 -10.63
CA LEU A 225 -10.33 25.52 -10.22
C LEU A 225 -10.46 25.19 -8.72
N GLY A 226 -9.35 25.11 -7.98
CA GLY A 226 -9.34 24.80 -6.54
C GLY A 226 -9.55 23.31 -6.22
N ILE A 227 -9.47 22.43 -7.20
CA ILE A 227 -9.74 20.99 -7.06
C ILE A 227 -8.44 20.23 -6.85
N ARG A 228 -8.39 19.36 -5.84
CA ARG A 228 -7.22 18.52 -5.54
C ARG A 228 -7.28 17.21 -6.33
N VAL A 229 -6.16 16.81 -6.93
CA VAL A 229 -6.03 15.49 -7.59
C VAL A 229 -5.71 14.42 -6.54
N PRO A 230 -6.38 13.26 -6.54
CA PRO A 230 -6.09 12.18 -5.59
C PRO A 230 -4.79 11.42 -5.93
N GLU A 231 -3.95 11.19 -4.91
CA GLU A 231 -2.68 10.43 -5.01
C GLU A 231 -2.89 8.94 -4.63
N THR A 232 -4.02 8.63 -3.97
CA THR A 232 -4.37 7.27 -3.54
C THR A 232 -5.73 6.77 -4.00
N GLY A 233 -5.87 5.45 -4.18
CA GLY A 233 -7.16 4.81 -4.43
C GLY A 233 -8.11 5.00 -3.26
N ARG A 234 -7.58 5.12 -2.03
CA ARG A 234 -8.34 5.61 -0.87
C ARG A 234 -8.91 7.02 -1.07
N GLU A 235 -8.15 7.97 -1.60
CA GLU A 235 -8.68 9.32 -1.89
C GLU A 235 -9.71 9.27 -3.04
N VAL A 236 -9.49 8.43 -4.06
CA VAL A 236 -10.48 8.18 -5.13
C VAL A 236 -11.80 7.61 -4.56
N ALA A 237 -11.73 6.63 -3.67
CA ALA A 237 -12.90 6.05 -2.99
C ALA A 237 -13.63 7.09 -2.12
N GLN A 238 -12.88 7.91 -1.39
CA GLN A 238 -13.44 8.98 -0.55
C GLN A 238 -14.08 10.11 -1.36
N ASP A 239 -13.51 10.46 -2.52
CA ASP A 239 -14.11 11.45 -3.43
C ASP A 239 -15.36 10.89 -4.13
N PHE A 240 -15.40 9.59 -4.41
CA PHE A 240 -16.61 8.90 -4.88
C PHE A 240 -17.70 8.86 -3.81
N ASP A 241 -17.38 8.48 -2.57
CA ASP A 241 -18.34 8.48 -1.46
C ASP A 241 -18.89 9.88 -1.21
N ARG A 242 -18.05 10.91 -1.37
CA ARG A 242 -18.46 12.31 -1.30
C ARG A 242 -19.44 12.69 -2.43
N GLN A 243 -19.13 12.31 -3.66
CA GLN A 243 -19.97 12.64 -4.82
C GLN A 243 -21.28 11.85 -4.83
N TYR A 244 -21.27 10.61 -4.34
CA TYR A 244 -22.47 9.82 -4.12
C TYR A 244 -23.32 10.42 -2.99
N ALA A 245 -22.72 10.77 -1.84
CA ALA A 245 -23.42 11.49 -0.77
C ALA A 245 -24.05 12.81 -1.27
N GLN A 246 -23.30 13.60 -2.05
CA GLN A 246 -23.79 14.85 -2.66
C GLN A 246 -25.00 14.58 -3.59
N ALA A 247 -24.87 13.65 -4.54
CA ALA A 247 -25.93 13.29 -5.47
C ALA A 247 -27.20 12.73 -4.79
N LEU A 248 -27.07 12.12 -3.60
CA LEU A 248 -28.20 11.66 -2.78
C LEU A 248 -28.84 12.75 -1.90
N THR A 249 -28.14 13.85 -1.65
CA THR A 249 -28.63 14.98 -0.82
C THR A 249 -29.11 16.19 -1.62
N VAL A 250 -28.74 16.30 -2.90
CA VAL A 250 -29.19 17.38 -3.78
C VAL A 250 -30.63 17.16 -4.22
N THR A 251 -31.48 18.17 -4.04
CA THR A 251 -32.92 18.14 -4.32
C THR A 251 -33.31 18.55 -5.75
N ASP A 252 -32.35 19.01 -6.55
CA ASP A 252 -32.54 19.44 -7.95
C ASP A 252 -31.76 18.55 -8.93
N GLU A 253 -32.49 17.91 -9.84
CA GLU A 253 -31.96 16.97 -10.84
C GLU A 253 -31.00 17.65 -11.83
N ALA A 254 -31.19 18.94 -12.14
CA ALA A 254 -30.29 19.70 -13.00
C ALA A 254 -28.94 19.99 -12.33
N ALA A 255 -28.95 20.36 -11.04
CA ALA A 255 -27.73 20.56 -10.26
C ALA A 255 -26.96 19.25 -10.03
N ALA A 256 -27.67 18.13 -9.87
CA ALA A 256 -27.04 16.80 -9.82
C ALA A 256 -26.38 16.43 -11.16
N GLU A 257 -27.01 16.75 -12.30
CA GLU A 257 -26.42 16.49 -13.62
C GLU A 257 -25.20 17.38 -13.92
N GLU A 258 -25.21 18.66 -13.53
CA GLU A 258 -24.05 19.57 -13.66
C GLU A 258 -22.84 19.09 -12.84
N LEU A 259 -23.07 18.60 -11.61
CA LEU A 259 -22.04 17.98 -10.77
C LEU A 259 -21.45 16.70 -11.40
N LEU A 260 -22.26 15.91 -12.10
CA LEU A 260 -21.83 14.70 -12.79
C LEU A 260 -21.06 14.99 -14.08
N VAL A 261 -21.40 16.06 -14.81
CA VAL A 261 -20.64 16.51 -15.99
C VAL A 261 -19.27 17.06 -15.56
N ALA A 262 -19.22 17.89 -14.51
CA ALA A 262 -17.96 18.40 -13.96
C ALA A 262 -17.00 17.28 -13.47
N ALA A 263 -17.54 16.12 -13.11
CA ALA A 263 -16.77 14.95 -12.71
C ALA A 263 -16.05 14.23 -13.87
N ASP A 264 -16.51 14.41 -15.12
CA ASP A 264 -15.94 13.76 -16.33
C ASP A 264 -14.81 14.58 -16.97
N ASP A 265 -14.91 15.91 -16.94
CA ASP A 265 -13.92 16.83 -17.51
C ASP A 265 -12.56 16.84 -16.77
N ALA A 266 -12.53 16.39 -15.51
CA ALA A 266 -11.29 16.24 -14.73
C ALA A 266 -10.36 15.10 -15.26
N GLY A 267 -10.70 14.46 -16.38
CA GLY A 267 -10.15 13.17 -16.81
C GLY A 267 -8.96 13.16 -17.80
N ARG A 268 -8.42 14.28 -18.31
CA ARG A 268 -7.50 14.29 -19.49
C ARG A 268 -6.15 15.06 -19.34
N ALA A 269 -5.02 14.32 -19.37
CA ALA A 269 -3.65 14.61 -19.93
C ALA A 269 -2.85 15.92 -19.60
N ALA A 270 -1.51 16.08 -19.80
CA ALA A 270 -0.31 15.20 -19.70
C ALA A 270 1.07 15.97 -19.71
N GLY A 271 2.11 15.62 -18.90
CA GLY A 271 3.52 16.15 -18.91
C GLY A 271 4.47 15.88 -17.67
N GLU A 272 5.76 15.57 -17.93
CA GLU A 272 7.03 15.21 -17.16
C GLU A 272 7.20 14.72 -15.67
N ASP A 273 8.11 13.72 -15.45
CA ASP A 273 8.32 12.92 -14.20
C ASP A 273 9.72 12.89 -13.53
N PRO A 274 9.81 13.00 -12.19
CA PRO A 274 11.02 12.66 -11.44
C PRO A 274 11.37 11.15 -11.31
N VAL A 275 10.42 10.22 -11.20
CA VAL A 275 10.75 8.80 -10.86
C VAL A 275 11.28 8.01 -12.06
N ALA A 276 10.66 8.13 -13.24
CA ALA A 276 11.22 7.66 -14.50
C ALA A 276 12.38 8.52 -15.00
N GLY A 277 12.45 9.80 -14.60
CA GLY A 277 13.68 10.58 -14.75
C GLY A 277 14.86 9.87 -14.07
N LEU A 278 14.63 9.35 -12.86
CA LEU A 278 15.57 8.50 -12.13
C LEU A 278 15.74 7.11 -12.75
N ASP A 279 14.69 6.41 -13.20
CA ASP A 279 14.83 5.12 -13.90
C ASP A 279 15.70 5.22 -15.15
N ALA A 280 15.44 6.23 -15.99
CA ALA A 280 16.23 6.49 -17.19
C ALA A 280 17.66 6.92 -16.84
N ALA A 281 17.88 7.62 -15.73
CA ALA A 281 19.21 7.94 -15.24
C ALA A 281 19.96 6.70 -14.71
N ARG A 282 19.27 5.76 -14.04
CA ARG A 282 19.85 4.46 -13.61
C ARG A 282 20.29 3.65 -14.82
N ALA A 283 19.42 3.51 -15.83
CA ALA A 283 19.70 2.74 -17.04
C ALA A 283 20.84 3.34 -17.86
N ARG A 284 20.87 4.68 -18.05
CA ARG A 284 21.98 5.37 -18.70
C ARG A 284 23.30 5.20 -17.94
N LEU A 285 23.29 5.44 -16.62
CA LEU A 285 24.51 5.30 -15.81
C LEU A 285 25.02 3.85 -15.81
N ALA A 286 24.14 2.84 -15.78
CA ALA A 286 24.56 1.44 -15.87
C ALA A 286 25.27 1.14 -17.20
N ALA A 287 24.73 1.62 -18.33
CA ALA A 287 25.39 1.48 -19.64
C ALA A 287 26.72 2.25 -19.69
N GLU A 288 26.74 3.52 -19.28
CA GLU A 288 27.93 4.37 -19.25
C GLU A 288 29.04 3.79 -18.36
N LEU A 289 28.71 3.17 -17.22
CA LEU A 289 29.69 2.48 -16.35
C LEU A 289 30.16 1.13 -16.91
N ALA A 290 29.34 0.43 -17.70
CA ALA A 290 29.74 -0.81 -18.37
C ALA A 290 30.67 -0.56 -19.57
N ASP A 291 30.48 0.56 -20.28
CA ASP A 291 31.26 0.96 -21.46
C ASP A 291 32.48 1.85 -21.14
N ALA A 292 32.58 2.37 -19.91
CA ALA A 292 33.68 3.26 -19.48
C ALA A 292 35.07 2.60 -19.51
N THR A 293 36.11 3.41 -19.72
CA THR A 293 37.52 3.00 -19.65
C THR A 293 37.87 2.53 -18.23
N PRO A 294 38.35 1.29 -18.02
CA PRO A 294 38.75 0.80 -16.70
C PRO A 294 39.84 1.68 -16.07
N GLY A 295 39.65 2.07 -14.80
CA GLY A 295 40.58 2.92 -14.05
C GLY A 295 40.42 4.42 -14.28
N GLU A 296 39.62 4.85 -15.25
CA GLU A 296 39.26 6.26 -15.44
C GLU A 296 38.04 6.61 -14.57
N ALA A 297 38.08 7.73 -13.84
CA ALA A 297 36.97 8.12 -12.97
C ALA A 297 35.78 8.65 -13.78
N PRO A 298 34.59 8.01 -13.71
CA PRO A 298 33.41 8.39 -14.51
C PRO A 298 32.69 9.62 -13.92
N VAL A 299 33.40 10.73 -13.75
CA VAL A 299 32.89 11.94 -13.08
C VAL A 299 31.64 12.48 -13.79
N ALA A 300 31.68 12.63 -15.12
CA ALA A 300 30.57 13.19 -15.90
C ALA A 300 29.28 12.33 -15.86
N PRO A 301 29.32 10.98 -16.00
CA PRO A 301 28.18 10.11 -15.71
C PRO A 301 27.59 10.30 -14.30
N VAL A 302 28.44 10.32 -13.27
CA VAL A 302 27.98 10.44 -11.86
C VAL A 302 27.38 11.84 -11.59
N GLU A 303 27.97 12.92 -12.13
CA GLU A 303 27.44 14.28 -12.03
C GLU A 303 26.05 14.44 -12.66
N GLN A 304 25.77 13.70 -13.75
CA GLN A 304 24.46 13.70 -14.42
C GLN A 304 23.41 12.90 -13.65
N PHE A 305 23.83 11.87 -12.89
CA PHE A 305 22.95 11.01 -12.12
C PHE A 305 22.43 11.68 -10.83
N VAL A 306 23.30 12.37 -10.07
CA VAL A 306 22.94 13.00 -8.78
C VAL A 306 21.67 13.87 -8.86
N PRO A 307 21.48 14.76 -9.87
CA PRO A 307 20.25 15.52 -10.03
C PRO A 307 18.97 14.68 -10.12
N ALA A 308 19.01 13.52 -10.79
CA ALA A 308 17.84 12.64 -10.93
C ALA A 308 17.43 12.03 -9.59
N VAL A 309 18.41 11.63 -8.76
CA VAL A 309 18.16 11.19 -7.37
C VAL A 309 17.52 12.33 -6.57
N THR A 310 18.07 13.55 -6.64
CA THR A 310 17.51 14.71 -5.91
C THR A 310 16.10 15.08 -6.38
N ALA A 311 15.79 14.89 -7.67
CA ALA A 311 14.46 15.16 -8.22
C ALA A 311 13.41 14.20 -7.65
N ALA A 312 13.77 12.94 -7.43
CA ALA A 312 12.90 11.92 -6.86
C ALA A 312 12.75 12.00 -5.31
N MET A 313 13.50 12.87 -4.64
CA MET A 313 13.43 13.08 -3.18
C MET A 313 12.67 14.37 -2.81
N PRO A 314 11.36 14.32 -2.48
CA PRO A 314 10.52 15.53 -2.37
C PRO A 314 10.93 16.49 -1.24
N LEU A 315 11.42 15.97 -0.11
CA LEU A 315 11.81 16.80 1.04
C LEU A 315 13.22 17.43 0.89
N VAL A 316 14.11 16.78 0.15
CA VAL A 316 15.52 17.20 -0.02
C VAL A 316 15.68 18.31 -1.04
N ARG A 317 14.76 18.39 -2.02
CA ARG A 317 14.76 19.44 -3.06
C ARG A 317 14.82 20.86 -2.48
N THR A 318 14.24 21.08 -1.31
CA THR A 318 14.27 22.36 -0.57
C THR A 318 15.63 22.62 0.08
N ALA A 319 16.26 21.60 0.67
CA ALA A 319 17.59 21.71 1.29
C ALA A 319 18.70 21.92 0.25
N VAL A 320 18.66 21.20 -0.89
CA VAL A 320 19.65 21.36 -1.98
C VAL A 320 19.59 22.76 -2.62
N ARG A 321 18.41 23.38 -2.66
CA ARG A 321 18.27 24.80 -3.06
C ARG A 321 18.94 25.78 -2.09
N LEU A 322 19.05 25.42 -0.80
CA LEU A 322 19.71 26.23 0.23
C LEU A 322 21.23 26.05 0.23
N ILE A 323 21.72 24.82 0.00
CA ILE A 323 23.14 24.45 0.05
C ILE A 323 23.89 24.79 -1.25
N GLY A 324 23.17 24.87 -2.38
CA GLY A 324 23.71 25.16 -3.71
C GLY A 324 23.99 23.88 -4.51
N ARG A 325 23.36 23.78 -5.69
CA ARG A 325 23.42 22.58 -6.55
C ARG A 325 24.84 22.18 -6.95
N ASP A 326 25.71 23.15 -7.21
CA ASP A 326 27.09 22.89 -7.67
C ASP A 326 28.05 22.53 -6.53
N ARG A 327 27.72 22.85 -5.28
CA ARG A 327 28.44 22.32 -4.10
C ARG A 327 28.11 20.83 -3.93
N VAL A 328 26.82 20.47 -4.03
CA VAL A 328 26.36 19.07 -3.96
C VAL A 328 26.98 18.21 -5.06
N LYS A 329 27.10 18.72 -6.30
CA LYS A 329 27.84 18.02 -7.38
C LYS A 329 29.28 17.72 -6.97
N ARG A 330 30.04 18.74 -6.56
CA ARG A 330 31.46 18.60 -6.21
C ARG A 330 31.70 17.65 -5.04
N LEU A 331 30.90 17.76 -3.97
CA LEU A 331 31.04 16.95 -2.76
C LEU A 331 30.61 15.48 -2.94
N LEU A 332 29.77 15.17 -3.93
CA LEU A 332 29.32 13.81 -4.20
C LEU A 332 30.01 13.19 -5.42
N ALA A 333 30.01 13.84 -6.57
CA ALA A 333 30.40 13.22 -7.82
C ALA A 333 31.90 12.95 -7.93
N GLU A 334 32.77 13.89 -7.51
CA GLU A 334 34.23 13.69 -7.54
C GLU A 334 34.65 12.51 -6.61
N PRO A 335 34.24 12.44 -5.32
CA PRO A 335 34.59 11.29 -4.47
C PRO A 335 33.97 9.97 -4.92
N LEU A 336 32.69 9.96 -5.32
CA LEU A 336 32.01 8.73 -5.75
C LEU A 336 32.60 8.16 -7.04
N ALA A 337 32.93 9.02 -8.01
CA ALA A 337 33.60 8.59 -9.24
C ALA A 337 35.01 8.04 -8.95
N ALA A 338 35.75 8.66 -8.02
CA ALA A 338 37.07 8.17 -7.60
C ALA A 338 37.00 6.79 -6.90
N PHE A 339 35.96 6.54 -6.10
CA PHE A 339 35.78 5.23 -5.47
C PHE A 339 35.48 4.12 -6.49
N ILE A 340 34.63 4.37 -7.50
CA ILE A 340 34.22 3.34 -8.46
C ILE A 340 35.17 3.16 -9.66
N ALA A 341 36.09 4.10 -9.91
CA ALA A 341 37.01 4.07 -11.06
C ALA A 341 37.72 2.71 -11.32
N PRO A 342 38.18 1.94 -10.30
CA PRO A 342 38.79 0.63 -10.53
C PRO A 342 37.82 -0.47 -11.00
N PHE A 343 36.51 -0.21 -10.92
CA PHE A 343 35.45 -1.19 -11.11
C PHE A 343 34.55 -0.94 -12.33
N VAL A 344 34.83 0.11 -13.11
CA VAL A 344 34.11 0.41 -14.36
C VAL A 344 34.70 -0.33 -15.56
N GLY A 345 33.90 -0.43 -16.62
CA GLY A 345 34.23 -1.14 -17.85
C GLY A 345 33.87 -2.63 -17.78
N HIS A 346 33.56 -3.20 -18.95
CA HIS A 346 32.86 -4.48 -19.12
C HIS A 346 33.43 -5.65 -18.28
N GLN A 347 34.77 -5.80 -18.22
CA GLN A 347 35.40 -6.88 -17.45
C GLN A 347 35.28 -6.68 -15.94
N ALA A 348 35.43 -5.44 -15.44
CA ALA A 348 35.36 -5.13 -14.03
C ALA A 348 33.90 -5.19 -13.55
N ALA A 349 32.97 -4.62 -14.31
CA ALA A 349 31.53 -4.75 -14.08
C ALA A 349 31.10 -6.23 -14.02
N ARG A 350 31.57 -7.09 -14.94
CA ARG A 350 31.29 -8.53 -14.89
C ARG A 350 31.79 -9.21 -13.60
N SER A 351 32.85 -8.71 -12.95
CA SER A 351 33.33 -9.23 -11.66
C SER A 351 32.43 -8.85 -10.48
N LEU A 352 31.68 -7.74 -10.62
CA LEU A 352 30.69 -7.24 -9.67
C LEU A 352 29.30 -7.86 -9.85
N ALA A 353 29.08 -8.59 -10.95
CA ALA A 353 27.83 -9.28 -11.20
C ALA A 353 27.43 -10.12 -9.96
N PRO A 354 26.22 -9.93 -9.42
CA PRO A 354 25.76 -10.69 -8.27
C PRO A 354 25.72 -12.18 -8.65
N PRO A 355 26.11 -13.10 -7.74
CA PRO A 355 25.97 -14.53 -8.01
C PRO A 355 24.48 -14.86 -8.15
N ILE A 356 24.13 -15.54 -9.24
CA ILE A 356 22.77 -15.97 -9.55
C ILE A 356 22.75 -17.49 -9.51
N ALA A 357 21.94 -18.07 -8.64
CA ALA A 357 21.69 -19.51 -8.67
C ALA A 357 20.82 -19.87 -9.88
N ASP A 358 21.01 -21.05 -10.47
CA ASP A 358 20.22 -21.51 -11.64
C ASP A 358 18.69 -21.46 -11.41
N THR A 359 18.25 -21.66 -10.16
CA THR A 359 16.83 -21.49 -9.77
C THR A 359 16.41 -20.02 -9.76
N GLY A 360 17.28 -19.11 -9.34
CA GLY A 360 17.05 -17.65 -9.36
C GLY A 360 16.97 -17.08 -10.77
N LEU A 361 17.74 -17.62 -11.72
CA LEU A 361 17.68 -17.26 -13.15
C LEU A 361 16.26 -17.42 -13.73
N LYS A 362 15.60 -18.55 -13.41
CA LYS A 362 14.23 -18.84 -13.83
C LYS A 362 13.21 -17.98 -13.09
N LEU A 363 13.30 -17.91 -11.76
CA LEU A 363 12.38 -17.14 -10.92
C LEU A 363 12.38 -15.64 -11.25
N LEU A 364 13.52 -15.09 -11.69
CA LEU A 364 13.68 -13.66 -11.99
C LEU A 364 13.70 -13.35 -13.49
N ARG A 365 13.46 -14.36 -14.36
CA ARG A 365 13.45 -14.25 -15.84
C ARG A 365 14.76 -13.64 -16.42
N LEU A 366 15.91 -13.99 -15.84
CA LEU A 366 17.22 -13.40 -16.15
C LEU A 366 18.01 -14.11 -17.26
N GLU A 367 17.40 -15.08 -17.96
CA GLU A 367 18.11 -15.98 -18.90
C GLU A 367 18.77 -15.28 -20.10
N HIS A 368 18.43 -14.01 -20.35
CA HIS A 368 18.93 -13.20 -21.46
C HIS A 368 19.78 -11.98 -21.02
N GLU A 369 20.08 -11.84 -19.72
CA GLU A 369 20.74 -10.64 -19.17
C GLU A 369 22.28 -10.77 -19.16
N GLU A 370 22.97 -9.70 -19.55
CA GLU A 370 24.44 -9.67 -19.54
C GLU A 370 25.00 -9.40 -18.14
N ALA A 371 25.92 -10.25 -17.69
CA ALA A 371 26.56 -10.11 -16.37
C ALA A 371 27.27 -8.76 -16.15
N ALA A 372 27.80 -8.13 -17.21
CA ALA A 372 28.40 -6.80 -17.12
C ALA A 372 27.36 -5.72 -16.77
N VAL A 373 26.15 -5.78 -17.38
CA VAL A 373 25.04 -4.88 -17.07
C VAL A 373 24.59 -5.06 -15.62
N LEU A 374 24.43 -6.30 -15.15
CA LEU A 374 24.02 -6.58 -13.76
C LEU A 374 25.04 -6.09 -12.72
N GLY A 375 26.33 -6.15 -13.03
CA GLY A 375 27.37 -5.60 -12.14
C GLY A 375 27.44 -4.06 -12.16
N ALA A 376 27.21 -3.44 -13.31
CA ALA A 376 27.09 -1.98 -13.40
C ALA A 376 25.82 -1.48 -12.66
N GLU A 377 24.70 -2.20 -12.74
CA GLU A 377 23.49 -1.93 -11.96
C GLU A 377 23.71 -2.01 -10.44
N ALA A 378 24.61 -2.89 -9.98
CA ALA A 378 25.01 -2.98 -8.56
C ALA A 378 25.81 -1.74 -8.11
N LEU A 379 26.69 -1.20 -8.96
CA LEU A 379 27.34 0.10 -8.75
C LEU A 379 26.31 1.24 -8.71
N VAL A 380 25.38 1.29 -9.68
CA VAL A 380 24.30 2.30 -9.70
C VAL A 380 23.47 2.24 -8.41
N SER A 381 23.16 1.05 -7.92
CA SER A 381 22.43 0.87 -6.65
C SER A 381 23.22 1.37 -5.44
N THR A 382 24.54 1.13 -5.42
CA THR A 382 25.47 1.64 -4.39
C THR A 382 25.53 3.17 -4.40
N LEU A 383 25.65 3.77 -5.59
CA LEU A 383 25.69 5.22 -5.79
C LEU A 383 24.37 5.90 -5.42
N GLU A 384 23.23 5.37 -5.86
CA GLU A 384 21.91 5.89 -5.52
C GLU A 384 21.70 5.91 -4.00
N GLU A 385 22.03 4.81 -3.31
CA GLU A 385 21.86 4.69 -1.87
C GLU A 385 22.76 5.67 -1.11
N THR A 386 24.03 5.78 -1.52
CA THR A 386 24.98 6.74 -0.92
C THR A 386 24.47 8.17 -1.05
N VAL A 387 24.08 8.57 -2.26
CA VAL A 387 23.52 9.91 -2.53
C VAL A 387 22.26 10.14 -1.71
N ARG A 388 21.36 9.15 -1.62
CA ARG A 388 20.11 9.21 -0.85
C ARG A 388 20.36 9.37 0.65
N GLN A 389 21.31 8.62 1.21
CA GLN A 389 21.65 8.64 2.63
C GLN A 389 22.28 9.98 3.03
N VAL A 390 23.33 10.42 2.32
CA VAL A 390 24.01 11.69 2.59
C VAL A 390 23.04 12.87 2.43
N LEU A 391 22.23 12.90 1.35
CA LEU A 391 21.27 13.98 1.15
C LEU A 391 20.06 13.95 2.09
N SER A 392 19.88 12.89 2.88
CA SER A 392 18.86 12.82 3.95
C SER A 392 19.36 13.40 5.28
N LEU A 393 20.63 13.81 5.37
CA LEU A 393 21.20 14.45 6.56
C LEU A 393 20.59 15.85 6.82
N PRO A 394 20.60 16.32 8.08
CA PRO A 394 20.25 17.70 8.41
C PRO A 394 21.07 18.72 7.61
N ALA A 395 20.46 19.85 7.25
CA ALA A 395 21.12 20.91 6.48
C ALA A 395 22.40 21.46 7.17
N GLU A 396 22.43 21.44 8.50
CA GLU A 396 23.60 21.77 9.32
C GLU A 396 24.76 20.80 9.08
N SER A 397 24.49 19.49 8.99
CA SER A 397 25.50 18.48 8.67
C SER A 397 26.06 18.65 7.26
N LEU A 398 25.19 19.03 6.31
CA LEU A 398 25.53 19.30 4.91
C LEU A 398 26.28 20.64 4.71
N ALA A 399 26.40 21.46 5.76
CA ALA A 399 27.11 22.73 5.71
C ALA A 399 28.62 22.60 5.99
N ASP A 400 29.09 21.49 6.56
CA ASP A 400 30.49 21.19 6.87
C ASP A 400 31.07 20.18 5.86
N ASP A 401 32.02 20.62 5.02
CA ASP A 401 32.62 19.78 3.98
C ASP A 401 33.37 18.56 4.54
N VAL A 402 33.99 18.68 5.72
CA VAL A 402 34.74 17.58 6.36
C VAL A 402 33.77 16.52 6.88
N ARG A 403 32.65 16.98 7.47
CA ARG A 403 31.59 16.09 7.90
C ARG A 403 30.92 15.39 6.71
N VAL A 404 30.58 16.12 5.65
CA VAL A 404 30.01 15.53 4.43
C VAL A 404 30.95 14.47 3.83
N ALA A 405 32.26 14.74 3.76
CA ALA A 405 33.23 13.77 3.25
C ALA A 405 33.26 12.47 4.09
N ALA A 406 33.20 12.58 5.42
CA ALA A 406 33.12 11.42 6.30
C ALA A 406 31.81 10.62 6.10
N GLU A 407 30.67 11.32 6.07
CA GLU A 407 29.36 10.68 5.90
C GLU A 407 29.19 10.06 4.49
N VAL A 408 29.82 10.63 3.45
CA VAL A 408 29.91 10.02 2.10
C VAL A 408 30.74 8.74 2.13
N GLN A 409 31.88 8.71 2.84
CA GLN A 409 32.72 7.53 2.94
C GLN A 409 32.02 6.39 3.72
N GLU A 410 31.32 6.72 4.81
CA GLU A 410 30.56 5.76 5.62
C GLU A 410 29.33 5.23 4.86
N ALA A 411 28.50 6.11 4.30
CA ALA A 411 27.33 5.71 3.52
C ALA A 411 27.71 4.89 2.27
N PHE A 412 28.84 5.20 1.62
CA PHE A 412 29.33 4.39 0.50
C PHE A 412 29.76 3.01 0.97
N ALA A 413 30.47 2.89 2.11
CA ALA A 413 30.88 1.61 2.64
C ALA A 413 29.67 0.73 3.04
N GLU A 414 28.65 1.31 3.69
CA GLU A 414 27.39 0.62 4.02
C GLU A 414 26.61 0.19 2.76
N ALA A 415 26.56 1.05 1.72
CA ALA A 415 25.89 0.73 0.47
C ALA A 415 26.66 -0.33 -0.34
N ALA A 416 28.00 -0.28 -0.35
CA ALA A 416 28.85 -1.25 -1.02
C ALA A 416 28.72 -2.64 -0.38
N ALA A 417 28.76 -2.73 0.96
CA ALA A 417 28.50 -3.95 1.71
C ALA A 417 27.09 -4.54 1.46
N ARG A 418 26.14 -3.71 1.00
CA ARG A 418 24.77 -4.13 0.72
C ARG A 418 24.56 -4.72 -0.67
N TYR A 419 25.19 -4.15 -1.70
CA TYR A 419 24.88 -4.45 -3.10
C TYR A 419 26.04 -5.08 -3.88
N LEU A 420 27.29 -4.98 -3.40
CA LEU A 420 28.46 -5.54 -4.11
C LEU A 420 28.86 -6.91 -3.53
N PRO A 421 29.40 -7.83 -4.34
CA PRO A 421 29.86 -9.13 -3.86
C PRO A 421 30.97 -9.01 -2.78
N PRO A 422 30.93 -9.76 -1.66
CA PRO A 422 31.94 -9.68 -0.60
C PRO A 422 33.39 -9.84 -1.08
N ARG A 423 33.61 -10.64 -2.15
CA ARG A 423 34.92 -10.87 -2.78
C ARG A 423 35.63 -9.62 -3.33
N VAL A 424 34.92 -8.50 -3.53
CA VAL A 424 35.53 -7.22 -3.98
C VAL A 424 35.67 -6.19 -2.86
N LEU A 425 35.17 -6.50 -1.66
CA LEU A 425 35.19 -5.62 -0.50
C LEU A 425 36.40 -5.94 0.40
N ARG A 426 36.77 -4.99 1.26
CA ARG A 426 37.73 -5.28 2.35
C ARG A 426 37.09 -6.21 3.37
N ALA A 427 37.92 -7.00 4.04
CA ALA A 427 37.49 -7.98 5.05
C ALA A 427 36.78 -7.37 6.27
N ASP A 428 36.97 -6.08 6.56
CA ASP A 428 36.28 -5.34 7.63
C ASP A 428 34.89 -4.82 7.22
N LEU A 429 34.55 -4.85 5.93
CA LEU A 429 33.23 -4.45 5.40
C LEU A 429 32.39 -5.66 4.97
N GLY A 430 33.02 -6.83 4.77
CA GLY A 430 32.36 -8.10 4.55
C GLY A 430 31.84 -8.75 5.85
N GLU A 431 31.23 -7.98 6.75
CA GLU A 431 30.64 -8.50 8.00
C GLU A 431 29.34 -9.29 7.72
N ASP A 432 29.53 -10.55 7.34
CA ASP A 432 28.81 -11.69 7.90
C ASP A 432 29.57 -12.97 7.51
N GLU A 433 29.33 -14.08 8.22
CA GLU A 433 29.74 -15.43 7.77
C GLU A 433 28.91 -15.90 6.56
N ALA A 434 28.82 -15.06 5.54
CA ALA A 434 28.17 -15.35 4.29
C ALA A 434 28.98 -16.43 3.57
N GLU A 435 28.34 -17.57 3.30
CA GLU A 435 28.84 -18.53 2.32
C GLU A 435 29.21 -17.78 1.02
N PRO A 436 30.31 -18.14 0.34
CA PRO A 436 30.80 -17.41 -0.84
C PRO A 436 29.84 -17.41 -2.05
N GLU A 437 28.68 -18.09 -1.94
CA GLU A 437 27.59 -18.15 -2.90
C GLU A 437 26.35 -17.32 -2.48
N ALA A 438 26.46 -16.49 -1.43
CA ALA A 438 25.37 -15.60 -1.01
C ALA A 438 24.93 -14.68 -2.18
N GLY A 439 23.63 -14.73 -2.50
CA GLY A 439 23.03 -13.99 -3.60
C GLY A 439 23.21 -12.47 -3.52
N GLY A 440 22.82 -11.77 -4.59
CA GLY A 440 22.83 -10.32 -4.65
C GLY A 440 21.46 -9.72 -4.96
N TRP A 441 21.39 -8.39 -4.94
CA TRP A 441 20.17 -7.64 -5.23
C TRP A 441 20.15 -7.19 -6.69
N ILE A 442 19.12 -7.55 -7.43
CA ILE A 442 18.93 -7.22 -8.84
C ILE A 442 17.74 -6.27 -8.98
N MET A 443 17.89 -5.17 -9.73
CA MET A 443 16.82 -4.21 -9.95
C MET A 443 15.73 -4.78 -10.88
N MET A 444 14.47 -4.53 -10.55
CA MET A 444 13.26 -5.10 -11.18
C MET A 444 12.10 -4.07 -11.16
N PRO A 445 11.06 -4.19 -12.00
CA PRO A 445 10.92 -5.10 -13.14
C PRO A 445 11.88 -4.77 -14.29
N ARG A 446 12.11 -5.77 -15.15
CA ARG A 446 12.98 -5.69 -16.33
C ARG A 446 12.17 -5.56 -17.61
N GLY A 447 12.81 -5.03 -18.65
CA GLY A 447 12.21 -4.80 -19.96
C GLY A 447 13.04 -3.80 -20.78
N PRO A 448 12.71 -3.57 -22.07
CA PRO A 448 13.52 -2.74 -22.99
C PRO A 448 13.60 -1.25 -22.60
N ARG A 449 12.72 -0.79 -21.70
CA ARG A 449 12.86 0.47 -20.96
C ARG A 449 12.54 0.17 -19.49
N PRO A 450 13.53 -0.22 -18.67
CA PRO A 450 13.27 -0.69 -17.32
C PRO A 450 12.70 0.45 -16.47
N ARG A 451 11.67 0.12 -15.68
CA ARG A 451 11.04 1.02 -14.71
C ARG A 451 11.23 0.43 -13.33
N TYR A 452 12.43 0.58 -12.79
CA TYR A 452 12.83 -0.12 -11.57
C TYR A 452 11.99 0.32 -10.37
N ARG A 453 11.18 -0.62 -9.83
CA ARG A 453 10.25 -0.40 -8.72
C ARG A 453 10.59 -1.23 -7.49
N TYR A 454 11.53 -2.17 -7.55
CA TYR A 454 12.03 -2.93 -6.40
C TYR A 454 13.35 -3.61 -6.77
N ARG A 455 14.08 -4.14 -5.80
CA ARG A 455 15.14 -5.13 -6.03
C ARG A 455 14.67 -6.51 -5.57
N ALA A 456 14.98 -7.55 -6.32
CA ALA A 456 14.79 -8.93 -5.91
C ALA A 456 16.15 -9.54 -5.53
N TYR A 457 16.16 -10.41 -4.51
CA TYR A 457 17.38 -11.14 -4.12
C TYR A 457 17.51 -12.43 -4.94
N THR A 458 18.69 -12.71 -5.49
CA THR A 458 18.90 -13.82 -6.45
C THR A 458 18.83 -15.22 -5.85
N HIS A 459 18.93 -15.34 -4.53
CA HIS A 459 18.98 -16.62 -3.82
C HIS A 459 17.72 -16.83 -2.97
N PRO A 460 16.77 -17.68 -3.39
CA PRO A 460 15.63 -18.05 -2.55
C PRO A 460 16.09 -18.97 -1.41
N TYR A 461 15.76 -18.62 -0.16
CA TYR A 461 16.19 -19.41 1.01
C TYR A 461 15.21 -20.54 1.30
N ARG A 462 15.67 -21.80 1.27
CA ARG A 462 14.89 -22.93 1.78
C ARG A 462 15.08 -23.08 3.29
N VAL A 463 13.99 -23.06 4.04
CA VAL A 463 13.98 -23.01 5.51
C VAL A 463 13.06 -24.10 6.05
N LEU A 464 13.53 -24.85 7.05
CA LEU A 464 12.69 -25.70 7.90
C LEU A 464 12.04 -24.85 8.99
N LEU A 465 10.90 -24.25 8.67
CA LEU A 465 10.22 -23.31 9.54
C LEU A 465 9.51 -24.05 10.69
N SER A 466 9.92 -23.74 11.93
CA SER A 466 9.26 -24.27 13.12
C SER A 466 7.94 -23.55 13.42
N ARG A 467 6.99 -24.24 14.04
CA ARG A 467 5.69 -23.65 14.44
C ARG A 467 5.85 -22.47 15.41
N PRO A 468 6.70 -22.54 16.46
CA PRO A 468 6.99 -21.38 17.31
C PRO A 468 7.56 -20.18 16.54
N THR A 469 8.46 -20.42 15.58
CA THR A 469 9.05 -19.36 14.73
C THR A 469 7.96 -18.68 13.88
N ALA A 470 7.13 -19.47 13.19
CA ALA A 470 6.03 -18.94 12.38
C ALA A 470 5.03 -18.11 13.21
N ARG A 471 4.78 -18.53 14.46
CA ARG A 471 3.88 -17.81 15.38
C ARG A 471 4.45 -16.47 15.86
N ALA A 472 5.77 -16.33 15.94
CA ALA A 472 6.43 -15.11 16.38
C ALA A 472 6.48 -14.01 15.28
N ILE A 473 6.34 -14.41 14.01
CA ILE A 473 6.42 -13.49 12.87
C ILE A 473 5.01 -12.97 12.54
N VAL A 474 4.83 -11.65 12.60
CA VAL A 474 3.57 -10.98 12.25
C VAL A 474 3.63 -10.53 10.78
N VAL A 475 2.55 -10.77 10.03
CA VAL A 475 2.43 -10.43 8.60
C VAL A 475 1.10 -9.69 8.38
N GLY A 476 1.04 -8.74 7.44
CA GLY A 476 -0.13 -7.88 7.23
C GLY A 476 -0.50 -6.94 8.39
N GLY A 477 0.18 -7.04 9.54
CA GLY A 477 -0.05 -6.22 10.73
C GLY A 477 -1.15 -6.72 11.68
N GLU A 478 -1.88 -7.78 11.33
CA GLU A 478 -2.95 -8.40 12.13
C GLU A 478 -2.93 -9.95 12.16
N GLU A 479 -2.13 -10.60 11.30
CA GLU A 479 -2.03 -12.06 11.15
C GLU A 479 -0.62 -12.53 11.55
N THR A 480 -0.46 -13.80 11.96
CA THR A 480 0.88 -14.42 12.11
C THR A 480 1.24 -15.31 10.92
N LEU A 481 2.53 -15.53 10.67
CA LEU A 481 2.98 -16.47 9.64
C LEU A 481 2.53 -17.92 9.95
N GLU A 482 2.31 -18.28 11.22
CA GLU A 482 1.65 -19.54 11.58
C GLU A 482 0.24 -19.61 10.99
N GLU A 483 -0.62 -18.64 11.32
CA GLU A 483 -2.01 -18.60 10.84
C GLU A 483 -2.08 -18.64 9.32
N ARG A 484 -1.24 -17.81 8.67
CA ARG A 484 -1.07 -17.75 7.22
C ARG A 484 -0.84 -19.12 6.60
N LEU A 485 0.19 -19.83 7.07
CA LEU A 485 0.56 -21.15 6.57
C LEU A 485 -0.47 -22.22 6.93
N LEU A 486 -1.13 -22.12 8.09
CA LEU A 486 -2.22 -23.03 8.46
C LEU A 486 -3.41 -22.89 7.51
N ASP A 487 -3.74 -21.67 7.07
CA ASP A 487 -4.80 -21.40 6.09
C ASP A 487 -4.35 -21.79 4.66
N ASP A 488 -3.06 -21.68 4.32
CA ASP A 488 -2.43 -22.33 3.14
C ASP A 488 -2.31 -23.88 3.29
N GLY A 489 -3.08 -24.46 4.22
CA GLY A 489 -3.26 -25.89 4.46
C GLY A 489 -2.08 -26.60 5.13
N VAL A 490 -1.06 -25.91 5.66
CA VAL A 490 0.15 -26.55 6.22
C VAL A 490 -0.24 -27.34 7.47
N ALA A 491 -0.09 -28.66 7.43
CA ALA A 491 -0.55 -29.56 8.50
C ALA A 491 0.60 -30.10 9.37
N GLY A 492 1.76 -30.39 8.75
CA GLY A 492 2.98 -30.85 9.43
C GLY A 492 3.89 -29.69 9.83
N TRP A 493 4.65 -29.88 10.91
CA TRP A 493 5.68 -28.96 11.39
C TRP A 493 6.90 -29.75 11.88
N PRO A 494 8.15 -29.31 11.62
CA PRO A 494 8.52 -28.14 10.84
C PRO A 494 8.09 -28.25 9.37
N ALA A 495 7.81 -27.11 8.75
CA ALA A 495 7.39 -27.02 7.36
C ALA A 495 8.57 -26.57 6.50
N GLU A 496 8.88 -27.28 5.42
CA GLU A 496 9.83 -26.79 4.42
C GLU A 496 9.16 -25.68 3.61
N VAL A 497 9.75 -24.50 3.62
CA VAL A 497 9.26 -23.32 2.91
C VAL A 497 10.40 -22.64 2.16
N GLU A 498 10.07 -22.01 1.05
CA GLU A 498 10.97 -21.12 0.32
C GLU A 498 10.68 -19.66 0.71
N VAL A 499 11.72 -18.90 1.04
CA VAL A 499 11.64 -17.49 1.41
C VAL A 499 12.29 -16.63 0.34
N GLN A 500 11.48 -15.81 -0.31
CA GLN A 500 11.87 -14.89 -1.39
C GLN A 500 11.98 -13.48 -0.82
N LEU A 501 13.07 -12.77 -1.13
CA LEU A 501 13.40 -11.46 -0.53
C LEU A 501 13.36 -10.33 -1.56
N PHE A 502 12.83 -9.18 -1.13
CA PHE A 502 12.64 -7.99 -1.95
C PHE A 502 13.08 -6.74 -1.19
N GLU A 503 13.50 -5.70 -1.90
CA GLU A 503 13.85 -4.40 -1.33
C GLU A 503 13.11 -3.28 -2.09
N ALA A 504 12.54 -2.35 -1.34
CA ALA A 504 11.87 -1.18 -1.90
C ALA A 504 12.88 -0.16 -2.44
N MET A 505 12.59 0.36 -3.62
CA MET A 505 13.24 1.49 -4.28
C MET A 505 12.33 2.73 -4.24
N THR A 506 12.83 3.86 -4.73
CA THR A 506 12.01 5.07 -4.89
C THR A 506 10.82 4.81 -5.82
N GLY A 507 9.60 4.90 -5.29
CA GLY A 507 8.35 4.61 -5.99
C GLY A 507 7.77 3.20 -5.79
N THR A 508 8.32 2.36 -4.90
CA THR A 508 7.76 1.02 -4.63
C THR A 508 6.35 1.03 -4.06
N ARG A 509 5.53 0.11 -4.56
CA ARG A 509 4.21 -0.25 -4.06
C ARG A 509 4.16 -1.76 -3.90
N ARG A 510 3.36 -2.26 -2.96
CA ARG A 510 3.20 -3.72 -2.77
C ARG A 510 2.56 -4.38 -4.00
N GLY A 511 1.66 -3.68 -4.70
CA GLY A 511 1.15 -4.11 -6.01
C GLY A 511 2.23 -4.40 -7.05
N HIS A 512 3.36 -3.65 -7.07
CA HIS A 512 4.45 -3.91 -8.02
C HIS A 512 5.18 -5.25 -7.76
N LEU A 513 5.13 -5.76 -6.53
CA LEU A 513 5.70 -7.07 -6.17
C LEU A 513 4.72 -8.20 -6.50
N ALA A 514 3.43 -7.96 -6.25
CA ALA A 514 2.36 -8.88 -6.61
C ALA A 514 2.26 -9.10 -8.14
N ALA A 515 2.48 -8.03 -8.92
CA ALA A 515 2.53 -8.03 -10.37
C ALA A 515 3.58 -8.99 -10.98
N ALA A 516 4.65 -9.25 -10.24
CA ALA A 516 5.80 -10.03 -10.70
C ALA A 516 5.70 -11.53 -10.36
N GLY A 517 4.52 -12.00 -9.92
CA GLY A 517 4.23 -13.42 -9.79
C GLY A 517 4.14 -14.13 -11.13
N ASP A 518 4.03 -15.46 -11.09
CA ASP A 518 3.77 -16.27 -12.28
C ASP A 518 2.45 -15.87 -12.97
N GLU A 519 2.40 -16.04 -14.29
CA GLU A 519 1.27 -15.65 -15.13
C GLU A 519 -0.05 -16.36 -14.76
N ASP A 520 0.02 -17.52 -14.11
CA ASP A 520 -1.13 -18.28 -13.61
C ASP A 520 -1.57 -17.91 -12.17
N ALA A 521 -0.86 -17.02 -11.47
CA ALA A 521 -1.08 -16.75 -10.04
C ALA A 521 -1.14 -15.25 -9.70
N THR A 522 -2.35 -14.69 -9.67
CA THR A 522 -2.63 -13.35 -9.13
C THR A 522 -2.29 -13.27 -7.63
N LEU A 523 -1.10 -12.78 -7.31
CA LEU A 523 -0.64 -12.63 -5.93
C LEU A 523 -1.33 -11.46 -5.22
N SER A 524 -1.49 -11.55 -3.90
CA SER A 524 -2.00 -10.42 -3.11
C SER A 524 -0.85 -9.51 -2.60
N PRO A 525 -1.00 -8.16 -2.64
CA PRO A 525 -0.10 -7.23 -1.95
C PRO A 525 0.10 -7.49 -0.45
N ASP A 526 -0.83 -8.22 0.18
CA ASP A 526 -0.78 -8.62 1.59
C ASP A 526 0.04 -9.90 1.84
N GLU A 527 0.52 -10.60 0.79
CA GLU A 527 1.48 -11.71 0.91
C GLU A 527 2.84 -11.27 1.47
N PHE A 528 3.24 -10.03 1.20
CA PHE A 528 4.57 -9.51 1.52
C PHE A 528 4.67 -9.04 2.98
N GLY A 529 5.51 -9.71 3.77
CA GLY A 529 5.88 -9.31 5.13
C GLY A 529 7.05 -8.32 5.14
N GLU A 530 7.26 -7.64 6.27
CA GLU A 530 8.41 -6.74 6.45
C GLU A 530 9.60 -7.50 7.06
N LEU A 531 10.74 -7.48 6.35
CA LEU A 531 11.97 -8.16 6.75
C LEU A 531 12.82 -7.25 7.63
N THR A 532 12.43 -7.13 8.90
CA THR A 532 13.25 -6.48 9.93
C THR A 532 14.43 -7.38 10.34
N PRO A 533 15.50 -6.86 10.97
CA PRO A 533 16.61 -7.69 11.45
C PRO A 533 16.16 -8.80 12.42
N GLN A 534 15.10 -8.54 13.20
CA GLN A 534 14.50 -9.52 14.11
C GLN A 534 13.81 -10.65 13.34
N VAL A 535 13.05 -10.32 12.28
CA VAL A 535 12.40 -11.33 11.43
C VAL A 535 13.44 -12.09 10.61
N ALA A 536 14.46 -11.42 10.06
CA ALA A 536 15.54 -12.06 9.32
C ALA A 536 16.39 -13.00 10.22
N GLY A 537 16.68 -12.60 11.46
CA GLY A 537 17.29 -13.49 12.46
C GLY A 537 16.40 -14.70 12.80
N ALA A 538 15.09 -14.48 13.02
CA ALA A 538 14.18 -15.58 13.36
C ALA A 538 13.91 -16.56 12.20
N LEU A 539 13.79 -16.04 10.97
CA LEU A 539 13.40 -16.78 9.77
C LEU A 539 14.59 -17.37 9.00
N LEU A 540 15.71 -16.64 8.91
CA LEU A 540 16.87 -16.98 8.07
C LEU A 540 18.15 -17.21 8.88
N GLN A 541 18.14 -16.96 10.19
CA GLN A 541 19.35 -16.89 11.04
C GLN A 541 20.39 -15.85 10.56
N ARG A 542 19.97 -14.86 9.75
CA ARG A 542 20.84 -13.84 9.14
C ARG A 542 20.28 -12.43 9.39
N PRO A 543 20.52 -11.81 10.55
CA PRO A 543 19.89 -10.53 10.91
C PRO A 543 20.29 -9.36 9.99
N ALA A 544 21.48 -9.39 9.36
CA ALA A 544 21.93 -8.35 8.42
C ALA A 544 21.13 -8.35 7.09
N LEU A 545 20.43 -9.45 6.76
CA LEU A 545 19.47 -9.46 5.66
C LEU A 545 18.22 -8.63 5.97
N GLY A 546 17.93 -8.31 7.24
CA GLY A 546 16.84 -7.40 7.59
C GLY A 546 17.24 -5.93 7.49
N ALA A 547 16.31 -5.07 7.08
CA ALA A 547 16.52 -3.62 7.05
C ALA A 547 15.83 -2.93 8.23
N ARG A 548 16.52 -1.97 8.86
CA ARG A 548 15.90 -1.06 9.84
C ARG A 548 15.22 0.08 9.09
N GLY A 549 13.98 -0.15 8.64
CA GLY A 549 13.17 0.91 8.03
C GLY A 549 13.00 2.12 8.96
N PRO A 550 12.81 3.34 8.42
CA PRO A 550 12.44 4.50 9.23
C PRO A 550 11.15 4.17 10.01
N ARG A 551 11.17 4.45 11.31
CA ARG A 551 10.33 3.81 12.34
C ARG A 551 8.83 4.09 12.20
N ALA A 552 8.18 3.47 11.22
CA ALA A 552 6.74 3.44 11.00
C ALA A 552 6.24 2.00 11.25
N ALA A 553 5.71 1.75 12.44
CA ALA A 553 5.29 0.41 12.86
C ALA A 553 4.23 -0.20 11.93
N GLY A 554 4.63 -1.24 11.20
CA GLY A 554 3.80 -1.98 10.26
C GLY A 554 3.69 -1.30 8.89
N ALA A 555 4.44 -1.81 7.92
CA ALA A 555 4.23 -1.50 6.51
C ALA A 555 2.74 -1.68 6.12
N ARG A 556 2.13 -0.59 5.65
CA ARG A 556 0.69 -0.50 5.36
C ARG A 556 0.40 -1.07 3.96
N ALA A 557 -0.80 -1.59 3.74
CA ALA A 557 -1.36 -1.64 2.39
C ALA A 557 -1.58 -0.21 1.84
N GLY A 558 -1.38 0.00 0.54
CA GLY A 558 -1.62 1.28 -0.17
C GLY A 558 -0.68 2.46 0.11
N THR A 559 0.21 2.37 1.11
CA THR A 559 1.28 3.39 1.29
C THR A 559 2.54 2.94 0.54
N PRO A 560 3.23 3.85 -0.17
CA PRO A 560 4.52 3.54 -0.78
C PRO A 560 5.51 2.96 0.25
N ALA A 561 6.20 1.90 -0.12
CA ALA A 561 7.26 1.35 0.73
C ALA A 561 8.43 2.35 0.78
N ALA A 562 9.03 2.52 1.95
CA ALA A 562 10.15 3.44 2.10
C ALA A 562 11.38 2.87 1.35
N PRO A 563 12.15 3.65 0.58
CA PRO A 563 13.30 3.09 -0.13
C PRO A 563 14.33 2.51 0.87
N GLY A 564 14.88 1.35 0.55
CA GLY A 564 15.68 0.51 1.44
C GLY A 564 14.88 -0.37 2.41
N GLN A 565 13.54 -0.29 2.44
CA GLN A 565 12.71 -1.20 3.22
C GLN A 565 12.72 -2.60 2.60
N ARG A 566 13.13 -3.61 3.37
CA ARG A 566 13.13 -5.00 2.92
C ARG A 566 11.83 -5.71 3.26
N LEU A 567 11.42 -6.57 2.34
CA LEU A 567 10.18 -7.32 2.35
C LEU A 567 10.49 -8.80 2.06
N PHE A 568 9.64 -9.70 2.55
CA PHE A 568 9.77 -11.13 2.27
C PHE A 568 8.42 -11.74 1.89
N ARG A 569 8.48 -12.82 1.11
CA ARG A 569 7.36 -13.70 0.79
C ARG A 569 7.75 -15.12 1.18
N VAL A 570 6.78 -15.89 1.69
CA VAL A 570 6.96 -17.31 2.02
C VAL A 570 6.12 -18.12 1.06
N VAL A 571 6.75 -19.07 0.38
CA VAL A 571 6.14 -19.97 -0.61
C VAL A 571 6.25 -21.39 -0.09
N VAL A 572 5.16 -22.16 -0.17
CA VAL A 572 5.15 -23.58 0.21
C VAL A 572 5.31 -24.41 -1.07
N PRO A 573 6.40 -25.17 -1.27
CA PRO A 573 6.60 -25.95 -2.49
C PRO A 573 5.43 -26.89 -2.79
N GLY A 574 5.05 -26.98 -4.07
CA GLY A 574 3.92 -27.81 -4.51
C GLY A 574 2.54 -27.28 -4.11
N ARG A 575 2.45 -26.06 -3.57
CA ARG A 575 1.17 -25.38 -3.31
C ARG A 575 1.19 -23.99 -3.93
N PRO A 576 0.34 -23.72 -4.93
CA PRO A 576 0.23 -22.38 -5.45
C PRO A 576 -0.33 -21.45 -4.34
N GLY A 577 0.15 -20.20 -4.32
CA GLY A 577 -0.38 -19.17 -3.43
C GLY A 577 -1.81 -18.86 -3.82
N HIS A 578 -2.78 -19.53 -3.20
CA HIS A 578 -4.19 -19.50 -3.58
C HIS A 578 -5.06 -19.14 -2.38
N ALA A 579 -4.98 -17.87 -1.99
CA ALA A 579 -5.96 -17.28 -1.09
C ALA A 579 -6.21 -15.81 -1.45
N ARG A 580 -7.44 -15.51 -1.88
CA ARG A 580 -8.04 -14.18 -1.77
C ARG A 580 -8.12 -13.83 -0.29
N ARG A 581 -7.04 -13.26 0.28
CA ARG A 581 -6.97 -12.98 1.72
C ARG A 581 -7.91 -11.83 2.07
N VAL A 582 -9.03 -12.18 2.70
CA VAL A 582 -9.91 -11.22 3.35
C VAL A 582 -9.31 -10.85 4.70
N ARG A 583 -9.15 -9.55 4.98
CA ARG A 583 -8.61 -9.07 6.26
C ARG A 583 -9.38 -9.63 7.47
N ARG A 584 -8.63 -10.01 8.51
CA ARG A 584 -9.15 -10.60 9.75
C ARG A 584 -10.11 -9.65 10.46
N LEU A 585 -9.88 -8.33 10.34
CA LEU A 585 -10.77 -7.31 10.90
C LEU A 585 -11.28 -6.33 9.84
N ALA A 586 -12.51 -5.87 10.04
CA ALA A 586 -13.04 -4.65 9.45
C ALA A 586 -13.75 -3.83 10.53
N VAL A 587 -13.61 -2.50 10.47
CA VAL A 587 -14.28 -1.58 11.40
C VAL A 587 -15.11 -0.59 10.62
N ARG A 588 -16.41 -0.53 10.94
CA ARG A 588 -17.34 0.50 10.43
C ARG A 588 -17.92 1.32 11.59
N VAL A 589 -18.21 2.59 11.32
CA VAL A 589 -18.78 3.53 12.29
C VAL A 589 -20.10 4.03 11.73
N ASP A 590 -21.17 3.80 12.47
CA ASP A 590 -22.54 4.10 12.12
C ASP A 590 -23.01 5.27 13.02
N LEU A 591 -23.16 6.44 12.41
CA LEU A 591 -23.57 7.68 13.07
C LEU A 591 -25.08 7.97 12.93
N SER A 592 -25.84 7.07 12.28
CA SER A 592 -27.22 7.29 11.79
C SER A 592 -28.31 7.56 12.86
N GLY A 593 -27.95 7.53 14.15
CA GLY A 593 -28.88 7.73 15.25
C GLY A 593 -28.25 8.46 16.45
N PRO A 594 -29.06 8.80 17.46
CA PRO A 594 -28.62 9.61 18.61
C PRO A 594 -27.55 8.92 19.46
N ALA A 595 -27.46 7.59 19.38
CA ALA A 595 -26.44 6.77 20.00
C ALA A 595 -25.59 6.12 18.89
N PRO A 596 -24.37 6.62 18.61
CA PRO A 596 -23.55 6.07 17.52
C PRO A 596 -23.08 4.66 17.84
N ARG A 597 -22.84 3.89 16.78
CA ARG A 597 -22.50 2.46 16.85
C ARG A 597 -21.19 2.18 16.14
N LEU A 598 -20.28 1.47 16.79
CA LEU A 598 -19.06 0.98 16.18
C LEU A 598 -19.20 -0.53 15.94
N ARG A 599 -19.15 -0.97 14.69
CA ARG A 599 -19.24 -2.38 14.30
C ARG A 599 -17.82 -2.91 14.04
N VAL A 600 -17.42 -3.95 14.76
CA VAL A 600 -16.17 -4.69 14.54
C VAL A 600 -16.51 -6.06 13.99
N HIS A 601 -16.10 -6.34 12.76
CA HIS A 601 -16.26 -7.65 12.13
C HIS A 601 -14.95 -8.43 12.31
N LEU A 602 -14.98 -9.50 13.10
CA LEU A 602 -13.90 -10.47 13.23
C LEU A 602 -14.17 -11.64 12.29
N ARG A 603 -13.34 -11.75 11.25
CA ARG A 603 -13.38 -12.82 10.26
C ARG A 603 -12.43 -13.95 10.65
N ILE A 604 -12.92 -15.18 10.52
CA ILE A 604 -12.22 -16.39 10.96
C ILE A 604 -12.17 -17.35 9.77
N GLY A 605 -10.95 -17.71 9.34
CA GLY A 605 -10.72 -18.64 8.23
C GLY A 605 -11.31 -20.03 8.49
N GLU A 606 -11.64 -20.74 7.41
CA GLU A 606 -12.32 -22.05 7.39
C GLU A 606 -11.73 -23.06 8.39
N ARG A 607 -10.41 -23.25 8.37
CA ARG A 607 -9.73 -24.19 9.27
C ARG A 607 -9.91 -23.84 10.75
N MET A 608 -9.92 -22.55 11.07
CA MET A 608 -10.19 -22.07 12.43
C MET A 608 -11.68 -22.18 12.77
N ALA A 609 -12.59 -21.95 11.82
CA ALA A 609 -14.03 -22.19 11.98
C ALA A 609 -14.30 -23.66 12.35
N HIS A 610 -13.78 -24.62 11.60
CA HIS A 610 -13.90 -26.05 11.93
C HIS A 610 -13.24 -26.41 13.27
N THR A 611 -12.13 -25.74 13.64
CA THR A 611 -11.52 -25.91 14.97
C THR A 611 -12.45 -25.44 16.09
N LEU A 612 -13.17 -24.32 15.90
CA LEU A 612 -14.18 -23.83 16.84
C LEU A 612 -15.40 -24.75 16.87
N ALA A 613 -15.89 -25.25 15.73
CA ALA A 613 -16.98 -26.23 15.66
C ALA A 613 -16.65 -27.49 16.49
N GLY A 614 -15.48 -28.10 16.28
CA GLY A 614 -15.05 -29.28 17.04
C GLY A 614 -14.81 -29.02 18.54
N GLN A 615 -14.57 -27.76 18.95
CA GLN A 615 -14.57 -27.37 20.37
C GLN A 615 -15.99 -27.22 20.93
N LEU A 616 -16.93 -26.68 20.14
CA LEU A 616 -18.34 -26.53 20.51
C LEU A 616 -19.06 -27.88 20.64
N ASP A 617 -18.80 -28.83 19.74
CA ASP A 617 -19.33 -30.20 19.80
C ASP A 617 -18.92 -30.89 21.11
N ARG A 618 -17.70 -30.63 21.57
CA ARG A 618 -17.15 -31.11 22.85
C ARG A 618 -17.59 -30.27 24.06
N ARG A 619 -18.44 -29.26 23.86
CA ARG A 619 -18.88 -28.26 24.87
C ARG A 619 -17.71 -27.52 25.55
N ALA A 620 -16.57 -27.43 24.86
CA ALA A 620 -15.32 -26.86 25.38
C ALA A 620 -15.30 -25.33 25.29
N HIS A 621 -16.31 -24.66 25.86
CA HIS A 621 -16.50 -23.20 25.77
C HIS A 621 -15.25 -22.40 26.18
N THR A 622 -14.51 -22.85 27.20
CA THR A 622 -13.24 -22.24 27.63
C THR A 622 -12.17 -22.27 26.53
N GLN A 623 -12.13 -23.30 25.69
CA GLN A 623 -11.19 -23.41 24.57
C GLN A 623 -11.57 -22.49 23.41
N VAL A 624 -12.87 -22.30 23.16
CA VAL A 624 -13.38 -21.33 22.18
C VAL A 624 -12.99 -19.91 22.59
N ILE A 625 -13.24 -19.53 23.85
CA ILE A 625 -12.87 -18.21 24.39
C ILE A 625 -11.35 -18.01 24.34
N ALA A 626 -10.55 -19.02 24.74
CA ALA A 626 -9.09 -18.95 24.65
C ALA A 626 -8.59 -18.82 23.19
N THR A 627 -9.28 -19.45 22.24
CA THR A 627 -8.96 -19.38 20.81
C THR A 627 -9.25 -17.99 20.25
N VAL A 628 -10.43 -17.42 20.52
CA VAL A 628 -10.77 -16.05 20.07
C VAL A 628 -9.93 -14.99 20.79
N ARG A 629 -9.62 -15.16 22.08
CA ARG A 629 -8.69 -14.27 22.81
C ARG A 629 -7.29 -14.25 22.19
N ARG A 630 -6.81 -15.38 21.66
CA ARG A 630 -5.54 -15.46 20.93
C ARG A 630 -5.60 -14.71 19.60
N LEU A 631 -6.72 -14.78 18.86
CA LEU A 631 -6.93 -13.97 17.65
C LEU A 631 -6.95 -12.47 17.98
N LEU A 632 -7.55 -12.07 19.11
CA LEU A 632 -7.61 -10.69 19.61
C LEU A 632 -6.37 -10.28 20.43
N GLY A 633 -5.20 -10.81 20.04
CA GLY A 633 -3.90 -10.55 20.67
C GLY A 633 -3.32 -9.17 20.37
N PRO A 634 -2.07 -8.90 20.81
CA PRO A 634 -1.42 -7.60 20.65
C PRO A 634 -1.39 -7.04 19.21
N PRO A 635 -1.09 -7.82 18.15
CA PRO A 635 -1.07 -7.29 16.78
C PRO A 635 -2.42 -6.69 16.34
N VAL A 636 -3.51 -7.37 16.69
CA VAL A 636 -4.89 -6.92 16.44
C VAL A 636 -5.22 -5.65 17.22
N ARG A 637 -4.79 -5.54 18.49
CA ARG A 637 -5.04 -4.33 19.31
C ARG A 637 -4.28 -3.12 18.77
N ASP A 638 -3.03 -3.31 18.37
CA ASP A 638 -2.25 -2.29 17.68
C ASP A 638 -2.87 -1.90 16.34
N TRP A 639 -3.39 -2.87 15.58
CA TRP A 639 -4.11 -2.62 14.32
C TRP A 639 -5.39 -1.80 14.57
N LEU A 640 -6.20 -2.17 15.57
CA LEU A 640 -7.41 -1.42 15.96
C LEU A 640 -7.05 0.02 16.37
N ALA A 641 -6.01 0.21 17.20
CA ALA A 641 -5.57 1.54 17.61
C ALA A 641 -5.10 2.41 16.41
N ARG A 642 -4.43 1.78 15.43
CA ARG A 642 -4.09 2.44 14.15
C ARG A 642 -5.35 2.74 13.33
N ARG A 643 -6.32 1.83 13.22
CA ARG A 643 -7.57 1.99 12.46
C ARG A 643 -8.47 3.09 13.02
N LEU A 644 -8.64 3.17 14.34
CA LEU A 644 -9.40 4.22 15.01
C LEU A 644 -8.83 5.62 14.73
N GLY A 645 -7.52 5.75 14.51
CA GLY A 645 -6.87 6.99 14.07
C GLY A 645 -6.94 7.28 12.57
N ARG A 646 -7.58 6.42 11.78
CA ARG A 646 -7.78 6.59 10.32
C ARG A 646 -9.22 6.88 9.90
N SER A 647 -10.21 6.55 10.73
CA SER A 647 -11.64 6.84 10.44
C SER A 647 -11.91 8.33 10.54
N ARG A 648 -12.55 8.95 9.53
CA ARG A 648 -12.91 10.37 9.62
C ARG A 648 -13.96 10.60 10.70
N ALA A 649 -14.99 9.75 10.74
CA ALA A 649 -16.05 9.76 11.76
C ALA A 649 -15.55 9.78 13.23
N LEU A 650 -14.31 9.37 13.50
CA LEU A 650 -13.68 9.38 14.83
C LEU A 650 -12.65 10.52 15.04
N ASN A 651 -12.34 11.31 14.01
CA ASN A 651 -11.24 12.28 14.01
C ASN A 651 -11.66 13.67 13.47
N THR A 652 -12.88 13.87 12.95
CA THR A 652 -13.52 15.18 12.80
C THR A 652 -14.37 15.52 14.03
N PRO A 653 -14.36 16.76 14.54
CA PRO A 653 -13.54 17.90 14.11
C PRO A 653 -12.09 17.87 14.64
N ARG A 654 -11.75 16.97 15.58
CA ARG A 654 -10.41 16.89 16.19
C ARG A 654 -9.89 15.45 16.23
N PRO A 655 -8.63 15.19 15.84
CA PRO A 655 -8.06 13.85 15.85
C PRO A 655 -7.91 13.27 17.25
N MET A 656 -8.20 11.98 17.39
CA MET A 656 -8.16 11.25 18.65
C MET A 656 -6.70 11.02 19.14
N PRO A 657 -6.38 11.35 20.40
CA PRO A 657 -5.04 11.13 20.96
C PRO A 657 -4.56 9.67 20.84
N PRO A 658 -3.25 9.41 20.65
CA PRO A 658 -2.73 8.05 20.44
C PRO A 658 -2.98 7.11 21.64
N GLU A 659 -2.92 7.62 22.86
CA GLU A 659 -3.22 6.88 24.09
C GLU A 659 -4.69 6.48 24.16
N ARG A 660 -5.59 7.42 23.86
CA ARG A 660 -7.04 7.18 23.78
C ARG A 660 -7.39 6.12 22.73
N ARG A 661 -6.71 6.13 21.58
CA ARG A 661 -6.87 5.10 20.53
C ARG A 661 -6.46 3.70 21.00
N ARG A 662 -5.37 3.58 21.76
CA ARG A 662 -4.95 2.31 22.38
C ARG A 662 -5.95 1.84 23.43
N ALA A 663 -6.35 2.71 24.34
CA ALA A 663 -7.33 2.39 25.38
C ALA A 663 -8.69 1.96 24.79
N LEU A 664 -9.15 2.61 23.71
CA LEU A 664 -10.37 2.21 23.02
C LEU A 664 -10.19 0.87 22.28
N ALA A 665 -9.05 0.62 21.62
CA ALA A 665 -8.76 -0.67 21.00
C ALA A 665 -8.72 -1.83 22.01
N GLU A 666 -8.14 -1.61 23.18
CA GLU A 666 -8.16 -2.56 24.30
C GLU A 666 -9.58 -2.80 24.82
N ALA A 667 -10.35 -1.74 25.05
CA ALA A 667 -11.74 -1.84 25.51
C ALA A 667 -12.65 -2.58 24.50
N LEU A 668 -12.46 -2.36 23.19
CA LEU A 668 -13.14 -3.11 22.15
C LEU A 668 -12.74 -4.60 22.19
N ALA A 669 -11.44 -4.91 22.24
CA ALA A 669 -10.97 -6.30 22.26
C ALA A 669 -11.44 -7.08 23.51
N GLU A 670 -11.39 -6.48 24.71
CA GLU A 670 -11.94 -7.10 25.93
C GLU A 670 -13.47 -7.20 25.89
N GLY A 671 -14.15 -6.21 25.32
CA GLY A 671 -15.60 -6.23 25.13
C GLY A 671 -16.06 -7.35 24.19
N MET A 672 -15.33 -7.61 23.09
CA MET A 672 -15.57 -8.75 22.21
C MET A 672 -15.44 -10.08 22.96
N ILE A 673 -14.37 -10.25 23.75
CA ILE A 673 -14.13 -11.47 24.55
C ILE A 673 -15.24 -11.66 25.59
N THR A 674 -15.65 -10.57 26.27
CA THR A 674 -16.65 -10.61 27.33
C THR A 674 -18.05 -10.92 26.80
N ALA A 675 -18.46 -10.29 25.68
CA ALA A 675 -19.74 -10.59 25.06
C ALA A 675 -19.78 -12.01 24.49
N LEU A 676 -18.72 -12.46 23.82
CA LEU A 676 -18.61 -13.86 23.39
C LEU A 676 -18.71 -14.80 24.60
N ALA A 677 -17.95 -14.59 25.67
CA ALA A 677 -17.99 -15.45 26.85
C ALA A 677 -19.38 -15.51 27.52
N LYS A 678 -20.12 -14.39 27.50
CA LYS A 678 -21.48 -14.29 28.04
C LYS A 678 -22.52 -15.00 27.15
N GLU A 679 -22.43 -14.84 25.84
CA GLU A 679 -23.44 -15.32 24.88
C GLU A 679 -23.18 -16.76 24.39
N LEU A 680 -21.93 -17.24 24.42
CA LEU A 680 -21.52 -18.54 23.90
C LEU A 680 -22.33 -19.75 24.40
N PRO A 681 -22.82 -19.83 25.65
CA PRO A 681 -23.68 -20.94 26.09
C PRO A 681 -25.02 -21.00 25.34
N ALA A 682 -25.56 -19.85 24.91
CA ALA A 682 -26.82 -19.76 24.16
C ALA A 682 -26.59 -19.76 22.65
N ALA A 683 -25.56 -19.04 22.18
CA ALA A 683 -25.21 -18.89 20.76
C ALA A 683 -24.37 -20.05 20.20
N GLY A 684 -23.96 -21.01 21.05
CA GLY A 684 -23.13 -22.15 20.67
C GLY A 684 -23.65 -22.97 19.47
N PRO A 685 -24.94 -23.34 19.40
CA PRO A 685 -25.50 -24.03 18.23
C PRO A 685 -25.44 -23.20 16.95
N THR A 686 -25.73 -21.89 17.03
CA THR A 686 -25.63 -20.96 15.91
C THR A 686 -24.19 -20.82 15.42
N LEU A 687 -23.22 -20.77 16.35
CA LEU A 687 -21.80 -20.70 16.02
C LEU A 687 -21.28 -22.01 15.41
N ALA A 688 -21.73 -23.16 15.89
CA ALA A 688 -21.38 -24.46 15.32
C ALA A 688 -21.97 -24.60 13.91
N GLY A 689 -23.25 -24.27 13.72
CA GLY A 689 -23.90 -24.28 12.40
C GLY A 689 -23.22 -23.35 11.40
N ALA A 690 -22.94 -22.10 11.78
CA ALA A 690 -22.23 -21.14 10.91
C ALA A 690 -20.77 -21.53 10.62
N ALA A 691 -20.16 -22.40 11.43
CA ALA A 691 -18.80 -22.93 11.23
C ALA A 691 -18.74 -24.30 10.52
N GLN A 692 -19.91 -24.89 10.24
CA GLN A 692 -20.12 -26.11 9.47
C GLN A 692 -20.83 -25.83 8.12
N ASP A 693 -21.20 -24.57 7.87
CA ASP A 693 -21.77 -24.09 6.62
C ASP A 693 -20.76 -24.28 5.45
N PRO A 694 -21.22 -24.59 4.22
CA PRO A 694 -20.34 -24.72 3.06
C PRO A 694 -19.67 -23.40 2.62
N ALA A 695 -20.10 -22.23 3.14
CA ALA A 695 -19.40 -20.98 2.92
C ALA A 695 -18.05 -20.94 3.66
N ALA A 696 -16.97 -20.58 2.95
CA ALA A 696 -15.63 -20.56 3.53
C ALA A 696 -15.52 -19.59 4.73
N GLY A 697 -15.22 -20.13 5.91
CA GLY A 697 -15.00 -19.36 7.15
C GLY A 697 -16.28 -18.89 7.86
N LEU A 698 -16.11 -18.06 8.90
CA LEU A 698 -17.22 -17.43 9.62
C LEU A 698 -16.91 -15.98 10.00
N THR A 699 -17.94 -15.16 10.18
CA THR A 699 -17.82 -13.76 10.61
C THR A 699 -18.58 -13.52 11.92
N LEU A 700 -17.85 -13.05 12.93
CA LEU A 700 -18.41 -12.54 14.20
C LEU A 700 -18.49 -11.02 14.14
N THR A 701 -19.69 -10.45 14.20
CA THR A 701 -19.91 -9.01 14.19
C THR A 701 -20.28 -8.53 15.59
N PHE A 702 -19.48 -7.62 16.14
CA PHE A 702 -19.69 -7.03 17.46
C PHE A 702 -20.11 -5.56 17.29
N THR A 703 -21.34 -5.23 17.72
CA THR A 703 -21.88 -3.87 17.62
C THR A 703 -21.81 -3.18 18.97
N PHE A 704 -20.91 -2.20 19.11
CA PHE A 704 -20.70 -1.41 20.33
C PHE A 704 -21.55 -0.14 20.31
N PRO A 705 -22.52 0.03 21.21
CA PRO A 705 -23.27 1.28 21.35
C PRO A 705 -22.46 2.31 22.16
N PHE A 706 -22.58 3.58 21.81
CA PHE A 706 -22.05 4.72 22.59
C PHE A 706 -23.20 5.64 23.00
N ALA A 707 -23.06 6.30 24.16
CA ALA A 707 -24.12 7.15 24.69
C ALA A 707 -24.37 8.44 23.87
N SER A 708 -23.34 8.92 23.16
CA SER A 708 -23.38 10.11 22.30
C SER A 708 -22.16 10.13 21.36
N ARG A 709 -22.12 11.09 20.42
CA ARG A 709 -20.93 11.35 19.57
C ARG A 709 -19.71 11.79 20.41
N ASP A 710 -19.91 12.55 21.48
CA ASP A 710 -18.82 12.87 22.43
C ASP A 710 -18.32 11.63 23.18
N ALA A 711 -19.22 10.70 23.53
CA ALA A 711 -18.85 9.44 24.15
C ALA A 711 -18.05 8.53 23.19
N LEU A 712 -18.27 8.62 21.87
CA LEU A 712 -17.44 7.95 20.88
C LEU A 712 -15.99 8.46 20.90
N ALA A 713 -15.80 9.78 21.05
CA ALA A 713 -14.49 10.40 21.19
C ALA A 713 -13.81 10.11 22.55
N ALA A 714 -14.54 10.24 23.66
CA ALA A 714 -13.97 10.28 25.02
C ALA A 714 -14.48 9.21 26.02
N GLY A 715 -15.67 8.64 25.82
CA GLY A 715 -16.32 7.70 26.73
C GLY A 715 -15.99 6.22 26.49
N PRO A 716 -16.24 5.31 27.45
CA PRO A 716 -16.12 3.88 27.21
C PRO A 716 -17.23 3.39 26.25
N PRO A 717 -16.97 2.38 25.40
CA PRO A 717 -18.02 1.71 24.65
C PRO A 717 -18.97 0.97 25.61
N GLY A 718 -20.25 0.92 25.26
CA GLY A 718 -21.23 0.06 25.93
C GLY A 718 -21.01 -1.43 25.65
N PRO A 719 -21.73 -2.33 26.34
CA PRO A 719 -21.64 -3.76 26.10
C PRO A 719 -22.03 -4.08 24.65
N PRO A 720 -21.19 -4.77 23.86
CA PRO A 720 -21.51 -5.06 22.48
C PRO A 720 -22.55 -6.16 22.34
N VAL A 721 -23.34 -6.09 21.27
CA VAL A 721 -24.20 -7.18 20.82
C VAL A 721 -23.44 -8.02 19.78
N LEU A 722 -23.42 -9.34 19.95
CA LEU A 722 -22.82 -10.27 19.01
C LEU A 722 -23.83 -10.75 17.96
N ALA A 723 -23.42 -10.74 16.70
CA ALA A 723 -24.10 -11.43 15.60
C ALA A 723 -23.11 -12.39 14.92
N ILE A 724 -23.60 -13.58 14.54
CA ILE A 724 -22.81 -14.65 13.93
C ILE A 724 -23.35 -14.90 12.53
N ARG A 725 -22.48 -14.95 11.52
CA ARG A 725 -22.84 -15.29 10.13
C ARG A 725 -21.84 -16.27 9.51
N PRO A 726 -22.28 -17.22 8.67
CA PRO A 726 -21.39 -18.05 7.88
C PRO A 726 -20.69 -17.23 6.77
N GLY A 727 -19.51 -17.69 6.37
CA GLY A 727 -18.67 -17.06 5.36
C GLY A 727 -17.86 -15.85 5.85
N LEU A 728 -16.86 -15.47 5.06
CA LEU A 728 -16.10 -14.22 5.19
C LEU A 728 -16.89 -13.05 4.59
N ARG A 729 -17.76 -12.40 5.37
CA ARG A 729 -18.61 -11.31 4.87
C ARG A 729 -17.89 -9.97 4.85
N HIS A 730 -18.07 -9.21 3.77
CA HIS A 730 -17.93 -7.76 3.81
C HIS A 730 -19.16 -7.18 4.54
N GLY A 731 -18.97 -6.07 5.24
CA GLY A 731 -19.84 -5.68 6.37
C GLY A 731 -21.21 -5.15 5.97
#